data_AF-A0A352EEW6-F1
#
_entry.id   AF-A0A352EEW6-F1
#
_cell.length_a   1.000
_cell.length_b   1.000
_cell.length_c   1.000
_cell.angle_alpha   90.00
_cell.angle_beta   90.00
_cell.angle_gamma   90.00
#
_symmetry.space_group_name_H-M   'P 1'
#
loop_
_entity.id
_entity.type
_entity.pdbx_description
1 polymer ?
#
loop_
_entity_poly.entity_id
_entity_poly.type
_entity_poly.pdbx_seq_one_letter_code
_entity_poly.pdbx_strand_id
1 'polypeptide(L)'
;MDKAKFSNYFYSMAVNPKHTIGFLAGGYRNVAQIKGVPVPDLSNSERGEKASSLLVGWDAADWEVIKPLMREGKMPVFTEFNHGSVQANLATLDPPISPMLWSSVATSTWPSAHGIHGFTEINDGTVRAVRGSSLMQPTFWEYLEDNGVPVSTVGWWPSHPAEYSRYGGLRISNLAASEDLKWIADGVSPESHQKILASLILQPEDLNPSIIASFFPNQDINSSDDVVRSVLKITLHAINVHTMATYALDHCKGGHVSVYYDALDHFKHLGMKYMPPRLKGINTQDFDRYKFIIESAYRLHDLFLGKLLEGLHKDGHAIVMSDHGFKNGLDRLAVLPNHAGAPALEHRHYGIFAARGPRVKIEVPPSGMNLLDVAPVVLAMYGLVKPISMQGLVPPGMMEEPDRLIERLTGASPNRHESVEGDSVLLESLVALGYLEEKHLVNKEGRLLENIYYLARSLRAEGRSERAWQILSGLNIDEKSPMRYQQLAASLLAESAQYEELDKLLSGIQEFPEVFIWEYYKSLIQIYRGSTLSIPKGLFETEESHELVLWGKLLSKADRLNDLGKLLAGKTLNIPDTLNLRLKLELAQNRWEDALETALESTALRYHQPNIHGALAVIFKKLNMPSESYSARVLQLKMMGIQGSEAPLFIVSGPPRSGTSMAMQLLAAAGVGLVTDNIRQKDKFNARGYFEHNKVKDWDLDENWLSLQRGKALKIVEPLLLSAPLPRGLKVIVCMRRSLGSLLQSQRSMSGRESAPLGWDEQQLWLDYQEKTEVQISMDPHAILIELNFEDIIHAVETNELSQSLQAAFKALSKHTPKTVDISVLKAVVEPQLRRF
;
A
#
# COMPACT_ATOMS: atom_id res chain seq x y z
N MET A 1 -11.63 -32.13 -28.63
CA MET A 1 -12.56 -33.00 -27.88
C MET A 1 -13.89 -33.07 -28.61
N ASP A 2 -14.42 -34.28 -28.81
CA ASP A 2 -15.57 -34.57 -29.67
C ASP A 2 -16.93 -34.14 -29.08
N LYS A 3 -17.73 -33.43 -29.88
CA LYS A 3 -19.00 -32.76 -29.50
C LYS A 3 -20.18 -33.71 -29.20
N ALA A 4 -20.04 -35.03 -29.35
CA ALA A 4 -21.18 -35.94 -29.47
C ALA A 4 -21.61 -36.67 -28.19
N LYS A 5 -20.91 -36.55 -27.06
CA LYS A 5 -21.21 -37.36 -25.85
C LYS A 5 -22.07 -36.69 -24.76
N PHE A 6 -22.50 -35.44 -24.93
CA PHE A 6 -23.12 -34.65 -23.85
C PHE A 6 -24.67 -34.55 -23.86
N SER A 7 -25.40 -35.10 -24.84
CA SER A 7 -26.80 -34.66 -25.06
C SER A 7 -27.93 -35.45 -24.38
N ASN A 8 -27.70 -36.54 -23.63
CA ASN A 8 -28.79 -37.47 -23.25
C ASN A 8 -28.98 -37.72 -21.74
N TYR A 9 -28.90 -36.70 -20.87
CA TYR A 9 -29.07 -36.93 -19.41
C TYR A 9 -29.91 -35.92 -18.62
N PHE A 10 -30.63 -34.99 -19.26
CA PHE A 10 -31.40 -33.97 -18.53
C PHE A 10 -32.91 -34.29 -18.49
N TYR A 11 -33.31 -35.22 -17.61
CA TYR A 11 -34.63 -35.24 -17.00
C TYR A 11 -34.55 -35.84 -15.59
N SER A 12 -34.92 -35.02 -14.59
CA SER A 12 -35.57 -35.40 -13.32
C SER A 12 -35.25 -36.82 -12.78
N MET A 13 -34.08 -37.01 -12.18
CA MET A 13 -33.84 -38.07 -11.21
C MET A 13 -33.21 -37.46 -9.95
N ALA A 14 -33.56 -37.99 -8.78
CA ALA A 14 -32.92 -37.65 -7.52
C ALA A 14 -31.39 -37.70 -7.70
N VAL A 15 -30.72 -36.56 -7.54
CA VAL A 15 -29.26 -36.48 -7.73
C VAL A 15 -28.62 -37.40 -6.70
N ASN A 16 -27.87 -38.40 -7.18
CA ASN A 16 -27.10 -39.27 -6.30
C ASN A 16 -26.24 -38.38 -5.37
N PRO A 17 -26.33 -38.51 -4.04
CA PRO A 17 -25.59 -37.66 -3.10
C PRO A 17 -24.09 -37.59 -3.40
N LYS A 18 -23.50 -38.66 -3.96
CA LYS A 18 -22.09 -38.72 -4.39
C LYS A 18 -21.74 -37.80 -5.55
N HIS A 19 -22.73 -37.33 -6.30
CA HIS A 19 -22.57 -36.45 -7.46
C HIS A 19 -22.98 -35.01 -7.15
N THR A 20 -22.97 -34.62 -5.87
CA THR A 20 -23.25 -33.26 -5.43
C THR A 20 -21.96 -32.49 -5.20
N ILE A 21 -22.03 -31.16 -5.36
CA ILE A 21 -20.90 -30.28 -5.07
C ILE A 21 -20.43 -30.38 -3.62
N GLY A 22 -21.38 -30.56 -2.67
CA GLY A 22 -21.08 -30.77 -1.26
C GLY A 22 -20.32 -32.05 -0.97
N PHE A 23 -20.56 -33.12 -1.74
CA PHE A 23 -19.79 -34.35 -1.61
C PHE A 23 -18.33 -34.17 -2.05
N LEU A 24 -18.08 -33.53 -3.20
CA LEU A 24 -16.72 -33.24 -3.66
C LEU A 24 -15.97 -32.25 -2.73
N ALA A 25 -16.69 -31.27 -2.17
CA ALA A 25 -16.16 -30.39 -1.14
C ALA A 25 -15.81 -31.11 0.18
N GLY A 26 -16.16 -32.41 0.33
CA GLY A 26 -15.69 -33.25 1.43
C GLY A 26 -14.21 -33.66 1.32
N GLY A 27 -13.54 -33.32 0.22
CA GLY A 27 -12.09 -33.46 0.05
C GLY A 27 -11.65 -34.79 -0.55
N TYR A 28 -10.35 -35.10 -0.40
CA TYR A 28 -9.68 -36.15 -1.18
C TYR A 28 -10.24 -37.56 -0.98
N ARG A 29 -10.77 -37.91 0.20
CA ARG A 29 -11.38 -39.23 0.42
C ARG A 29 -12.63 -39.44 -0.43
N ASN A 30 -13.42 -38.38 -0.62
CA ASN A 30 -14.62 -38.42 -1.45
C ASN A 30 -14.26 -38.48 -2.94
N VAL A 31 -13.22 -37.74 -3.34
CA VAL A 31 -12.64 -37.85 -4.69
C VAL A 31 -12.09 -39.24 -4.96
N ALA A 32 -11.37 -39.84 -4.00
CA ALA A 32 -10.89 -41.21 -4.11
C ALA A 32 -12.03 -42.22 -4.30
N GLN A 33 -13.15 -42.02 -3.61
CA GLN A 33 -14.34 -42.86 -3.79
C GLN A 33 -14.92 -42.76 -5.21
N ILE A 34 -14.90 -41.57 -5.82
CA ILE A 34 -15.35 -41.36 -7.21
C ILE A 34 -14.37 -42.01 -8.19
N LYS A 35 -13.06 -41.85 -7.97
CA LYS A 35 -12.00 -42.40 -8.83
C LYS A 35 -11.78 -43.91 -8.64
N GLY A 36 -12.39 -44.52 -7.62
CA GLY A 36 -12.12 -45.91 -7.24
C GLY A 36 -10.69 -46.14 -6.74
N VAL A 37 -10.05 -45.09 -6.21
CA VAL A 37 -8.68 -45.15 -5.68
C VAL A 37 -8.72 -45.61 -4.23
N PRO A 38 -8.03 -46.71 -3.86
CA PRO A 38 -7.96 -47.12 -2.47
C PRO A 38 -7.11 -46.13 -1.68
N VAL A 39 -7.70 -45.51 -0.67
CA VAL A 39 -7.00 -44.68 0.32
C VAL A 39 -6.97 -45.48 1.62
N PRO A 40 -5.79 -45.82 2.16
CA PRO A 40 -5.68 -46.49 3.44
C PRO A 40 -6.42 -45.70 4.51
N ASP A 41 -7.16 -46.38 5.39
CA ASP A 41 -7.68 -45.73 6.57
C ASP A 41 -6.48 -45.46 7.49
N LEU A 42 -6.04 -44.20 7.54
CA LEU A 42 -4.93 -43.79 8.38
C LEU A 42 -5.31 -44.18 9.82
N SER A 43 -4.62 -45.17 10.38
CA SER A 43 -4.79 -45.54 11.78
C SER A 43 -4.58 -44.31 12.66
N ASN A 44 -5.16 -44.27 13.87
CA ASN A 44 -4.94 -43.12 14.78
C ASN A 44 -3.45 -42.84 15.08
N SER A 45 -2.55 -43.80 14.81
CA SER A 45 -1.08 -43.67 14.89
C SER A 45 -0.41 -43.16 13.60
N GLU A 46 -1.08 -43.19 12.45
CA GLU A 46 -0.58 -42.72 11.14
C GLU A 46 -1.24 -41.43 10.66
N ARG A 47 -2.37 -41.01 11.25
CA ARG A 47 -2.91 -39.67 11.04
C ARG A 47 -1.89 -38.65 11.56
N GLY A 48 -1.58 -37.68 10.71
CA GLY A 48 -0.81 -36.52 11.10
C GLY A 48 -1.42 -35.80 12.32
N GLU A 49 -0.60 -35.11 13.10
CA GLU A 49 -1.13 -34.17 14.09
C GLU A 49 -1.94 -33.08 13.37
N LYS A 50 -3.08 -32.67 13.95
CA LYS A 50 -3.86 -31.56 13.37
C LYS A 50 -3.01 -30.30 13.28
N ALA A 51 -3.20 -29.51 12.23
CA ALA A 51 -2.48 -28.26 12.05
C ALA A 51 -2.75 -27.30 13.24
N SER A 52 -1.70 -26.67 13.77
CA SER A 52 -1.81 -25.62 14.80
C SER A 52 -2.13 -24.24 14.21
N SER A 53 -1.94 -24.06 12.90
CA SER A 53 -2.29 -22.83 12.18
C SER A 53 -2.70 -23.14 10.74
N LEU A 54 -3.73 -22.45 10.23
CA LEU A 54 -4.21 -22.53 8.85
C LEU A 54 -4.32 -21.12 8.24
N LEU A 55 -3.71 -20.91 7.07
CA LEU A 55 -3.91 -19.73 6.24
C LEU A 55 -4.64 -20.14 4.96
N VAL A 56 -5.80 -19.54 4.70
CA VAL A 56 -6.58 -19.74 3.48
C VAL A 56 -6.60 -18.45 2.68
N GLY A 57 -5.96 -18.47 1.52
CA GLY A 57 -6.01 -17.41 0.52
C GLY A 57 -7.15 -17.66 -0.47
N TRP A 58 -8.08 -16.73 -0.54
CA TRP A 58 -9.14 -16.70 -1.55
C TRP A 58 -8.89 -15.51 -2.49
N ASP A 59 -8.31 -15.76 -3.65
CA ASP A 59 -7.96 -14.71 -4.61
C ASP A 59 -9.17 -13.82 -4.92
N ALA A 60 -8.93 -12.51 -4.87
CA ALA A 60 -9.93 -11.48 -5.10
C ALA A 60 -11.15 -11.45 -4.17
N ALA A 61 -11.25 -12.26 -3.09
CA ALA A 61 -12.43 -12.27 -2.21
C ALA A 61 -12.76 -10.85 -1.67
N ASP A 62 -14.06 -10.54 -1.54
CA ASP A 62 -14.49 -9.17 -1.21
C ASP A 62 -15.64 -9.16 -0.21
N TRP A 63 -15.54 -8.28 0.79
CA TRP A 63 -16.57 -8.06 1.81
C TRP A 63 -17.92 -7.64 1.22
N GLU A 64 -17.95 -6.94 0.08
CA GLU A 64 -19.17 -6.53 -0.61
C GLU A 64 -19.94 -7.70 -1.22
N VAL A 65 -19.31 -8.87 -1.37
CA VAL A 65 -20.00 -10.11 -1.76
C VAL A 65 -20.28 -10.99 -0.54
N ILE A 66 -19.29 -11.16 0.35
CA ILE A 66 -19.41 -12.04 1.51
C ILE A 66 -20.49 -11.56 2.48
N LYS A 67 -20.54 -10.27 2.83
CA LYS A 67 -21.49 -9.76 3.84
C LYS A 67 -22.95 -9.94 3.42
N PRO A 68 -23.36 -9.62 2.18
CA PRO A 68 -24.71 -9.96 1.71
C PRO A 68 -25.01 -11.46 1.78
N LEU A 69 -24.11 -12.33 1.31
CA LEU A 69 -24.33 -13.78 1.32
C LEU A 69 -24.43 -14.36 2.75
N MET A 70 -23.66 -13.83 3.70
CA MET A 70 -23.80 -14.18 5.12
C MET A 70 -25.19 -13.80 5.67
N ARG A 71 -25.66 -12.57 5.39
CA ARG A 71 -26.99 -12.11 5.83
C ARG A 71 -28.13 -12.95 5.25
N GLU A 72 -27.94 -13.47 4.04
CA GLU A 72 -28.88 -14.38 3.38
C GLU A 72 -28.76 -15.85 3.83
N GLY A 73 -27.83 -16.17 4.74
CA GLY A 73 -27.61 -17.54 5.22
C GLY A 73 -26.95 -18.46 4.19
N LYS A 74 -26.33 -17.90 3.14
CA LYS A 74 -25.71 -18.65 2.05
C LYS A 74 -24.24 -19.04 2.33
N MET A 75 -23.61 -18.44 3.33
CA MET A 75 -22.24 -18.77 3.78
C MET A 75 -22.22 -19.10 5.29
N PRO A 76 -22.89 -20.19 5.73
CA PRO A 76 -23.02 -20.51 7.14
C PRO A 76 -21.67 -20.81 7.82
N VAL A 77 -20.73 -21.46 7.13
CA VAL A 77 -19.43 -21.80 7.73
C VAL A 77 -18.61 -20.54 7.97
N PHE A 78 -18.52 -19.68 6.96
CA PHE A 78 -17.81 -18.41 7.10
C PHE A 78 -18.49 -17.52 8.13
N THR A 79 -19.82 -17.55 8.24
CA THR A 79 -20.54 -16.81 9.29
C THR A 79 -20.11 -17.25 10.69
N GLU A 80 -20.10 -18.55 10.97
CA GLU A 80 -19.63 -19.13 12.23
C GLU A 80 -18.15 -18.79 12.49
N PHE A 81 -17.30 -18.93 11.46
CA PHE A 81 -15.89 -18.56 11.53
C PHE A 81 -15.70 -17.08 11.89
N ASN A 82 -16.47 -16.20 11.23
CA ASN A 82 -16.35 -14.76 11.33
C ASN A 82 -16.83 -14.21 12.68
N HIS A 83 -17.78 -14.87 13.36
CA HIS A 83 -18.25 -14.48 14.70
C HIS A 83 -17.13 -14.54 15.77
N GLY A 84 -16.19 -15.48 15.63
CA GLY A 84 -15.04 -15.62 16.53
C GLY A 84 -13.76 -15.02 15.98
N SER A 85 -13.83 -14.22 14.91
CA SER A 85 -12.67 -13.68 14.21
C SER A 85 -12.58 -12.17 14.33
N VAL A 86 -11.35 -11.68 14.43
CA VAL A 86 -11.04 -10.28 14.18
C VAL A 86 -11.08 -10.03 12.67
N GLN A 87 -11.65 -8.91 12.25
CA GLN A 87 -11.91 -8.59 10.83
C GLN A 87 -11.25 -7.28 10.43
N ALA A 88 -10.73 -7.24 9.21
CA ALA A 88 -10.21 -6.02 8.59
C ALA A 88 -10.41 -6.01 7.07
N ASN A 89 -10.35 -4.80 6.51
CA ASN A 89 -10.03 -4.62 5.09
C ASN A 89 -8.52 -4.81 4.93
N LEU A 90 -8.11 -5.55 3.90
CA LEU A 90 -6.70 -5.76 3.58
C LEU A 90 -6.34 -4.97 2.34
N ALA A 91 -5.52 -3.92 2.48
CA ALA A 91 -5.08 -3.11 1.35
C ALA A 91 -4.14 -3.90 0.43
N THR A 92 -4.41 -3.87 -0.86
CA THR A 92 -3.56 -4.44 -1.90
C THR A 92 -2.31 -3.59 -2.14
N LEU A 93 -1.34 -4.15 -2.87
CA LEU A 93 -0.15 -3.42 -3.33
C LEU A 93 -0.32 -2.99 -4.79
N ASP A 94 0.47 -1.99 -5.21
CA ASP A 94 0.47 -1.55 -6.60
C ASP A 94 1.70 -2.11 -7.35
N PRO A 95 1.54 -2.66 -8.56
CA PRO A 95 0.27 -2.97 -9.23
C PRO A 95 -0.42 -4.22 -8.64
N PRO A 96 -1.76 -4.34 -8.77
CA PRO A 96 -2.50 -5.49 -8.27
C PRO A 96 -2.36 -6.69 -9.21
N ILE A 97 -1.20 -7.35 -9.15
CA ILE A 97 -0.83 -8.48 -10.01
C ILE A 97 -0.56 -9.69 -9.11
N SER A 98 -1.44 -10.69 -9.13
CA SER A 98 -1.48 -11.81 -8.18
C SER A 98 -0.11 -12.47 -7.89
N PRO A 99 0.75 -12.84 -8.86
CA PRO A 99 2.05 -13.43 -8.53
C PRO A 99 2.97 -12.47 -7.76
N MET A 100 2.85 -11.16 -7.96
CA MET A 100 3.58 -10.15 -7.18
C MET A 100 2.98 -10.05 -5.76
N LEU A 101 1.65 -10.01 -5.66
CA LEU A 101 0.93 -9.85 -4.40
C LEU A 101 1.12 -11.05 -3.46
N TRP A 102 0.92 -12.28 -3.95
CA TRP A 102 1.07 -13.50 -3.14
C TRP A 102 2.53 -13.81 -2.79
N SER A 103 3.49 -13.36 -3.60
CA SER A 103 4.90 -13.33 -3.21
C SER A 103 5.15 -12.34 -2.08
N SER A 104 4.56 -11.14 -2.16
CA SER A 104 4.66 -10.13 -1.10
C SER A 104 4.01 -10.58 0.21
N VAL A 105 2.90 -11.32 0.15
CA VAL A 105 2.29 -11.99 1.32
C VAL A 105 3.25 -13.02 1.92
N ALA A 106 3.88 -13.84 1.07
CA ALA A 106 4.79 -14.89 1.52
C ALA A 106 6.07 -14.33 2.14
N THR A 107 6.66 -13.27 1.60
CA THR A 107 7.96 -12.75 2.01
C THR A 107 7.88 -11.53 2.93
N SER A 108 6.72 -10.87 3.02
CA SER A 108 6.54 -9.55 3.65
C SER A 108 7.48 -8.48 3.06
N THR A 109 7.78 -8.56 1.77
CA THR A 109 8.61 -7.58 1.07
C THR A 109 7.94 -7.11 -0.22
N TRP A 110 8.39 -5.97 -0.77
CA TRP A 110 7.93 -5.50 -2.07
C TRP A 110 8.47 -6.35 -3.22
N PRO A 111 7.83 -6.28 -4.41
CA PRO A 111 8.33 -6.84 -5.66
C PRO A 111 9.77 -6.51 -5.99
N SER A 112 10.18 -5.27 -5.71
CA SER A 112 11.56 -4.81 -5.89
C SER A 112 12.60 -5.60 -5.09
N ALA A 113 12.18 -6.29 -4.01
CA ALA A 113 13.04 -7.10 -3.14
C ALA A 113 12.90 -8.60 -3.40
N HIS A 114 11.68 -9.12 -3.60
CA HIS A 114 11.46 -10.56 -3.83
C HIS A 114 11.67 -11.00 -5.28
N GLY A 115 11.78 -10.07 -6.24
CA GLY A 115 12.22 -10.36 -7.61
C GLY A 115 11.12 -10.86 -8.55
N ILE A 116 9.87 -10.98 -8.08
CA ILE A 116 8.73 -11.36 -8.91
C ILE A 116 8.05 -10.10 -9.41
N HIS A 117 8.07 -9.87 -10.72
CA HIS A 117 7.64 -8.61 -11.35
C HIS A 117 6.45 -8.77 -12.31
N GLY A 118 5.78 -9.93 -12.31
CA GLY A 118 4.64 -10.19 -13.19
C GLY A 118 4.37 -11.68 -13.35
N PHE A 119 3.61 -12.04 -14.39
CA PHE A 119 3.21 -13.42 -14.67
C PHE A 119 4.30 -14.26 -15.39
N THR A 120 5.32 -13.61 -15.94
CA THR A 120 6.35 -14.27 -16.76
C THR A 120 7.75 -13.86 -16.35
N GLU A 121 8.74 -14.66 -16.70
CA GLU A 121 10.16 -14.40 -16.46
C GLU A 121 11.02 -14.90 -17.62
N ILE A 122 12.29 -14.47 -17.65
CA ILE A 122 13.28 -14.99 -18.59
C ILE A 122 14.17 -15.99 -17.84
N ASN A 123 14.20 -17.22 -18.32
CA ASN A 123 15.07 -18.29 -17.84
C ASN A 123 15.88 -18.85 -19.01
N ASP A 124 17.21 -18.87 -18.90
CA ASP A 124 18.15 -19.30 -19.96
C ASP A 124 17.86 -18.70 -21.35
N GLY A 125 17.47 -17.42 -21.36
CA GLY A 125 17.13 -16.69 -22.59
C GLY A 125 15.80 -17.09 -23.23
N THR A 126 14.99 -17.93 -22.58
CA THR A 126 13.63 -18.29 -22.97
C THR A 126 12.61 -17.70 -22.02
N VAL A 127 11.39 -17.48 -22.49
CA VAL A 127 10.32 -16.99 -21.61
C VAL A 127 9.54 -18.16 -21.06
N ARG A 128 9.23 -18.10 -19.76
CA ARG A 128 8.29 -18.99 -19.09
C ARG A 128 7.37 -18.23 -18.13
N ALA A 129 6.34 -18.92 -17.62
CA ALA A 129 5.57 -18.41 -16.50
C ALA A 129 6.44 -18.37 -15.23
N VAL A 130 6.21 -17.39 -14.37
CA VAL A 130 7.02 -17.18 -13.16
C VAL A 130 7.04 -18.40 -12.23
N ARG A 131 8.18 -18.63 -11.57
CA ARG A 131 8.42 -19.78 -10.68
C ARG A 131 8.70 -19.36 -9.24
N GLY A 132 8.45 -20.28 -8.30
CA GLY A 132 8.74 -20.07 -6.89
C GLY A 132 10.25 -20.04 -6.62
N SER A 133 11.02 -20.79 -7.41
CA SER A 133 12.49 -20.77 -7.40
C SER A 133 13.12 -19.44 -7.80
N SER A 134 12.35 -18.53 -8.40
CA SER A 134 12.78 -17.18 -8.75
C SER A 134 12.66 -16.18 -7.61
N LEU A 135 12.08 -16.58 -6.47
CA LEU A 135 12.01 -15.75 -5.28
C LEU A 135 13.41 -15.45 -4.73
N MET A 136 13.69 -14.17 -4.53
CA MET A 136 14.98 -13.69 -3.99
C MET A 136 14.92 -13.42 -2.48
N GLN A 137 13.77 -13.59 -1.86
CA GLN A 137 13.57 -13.39 -0.43
C GLN A 137 13.00 -14.64 0.22
N PRO A 138 13.45 -14.97 1.44
CA PRO A 138 12.87 -16.05 2.24
C PRO A 138 11.41 -15.75 2.58
N THR A 139 10.62 -16.80 2.57
CA THR A 139 9.19 -16.82 2.86
C THR A 139 8.93 -17.06 4.35
N PHE A 140 7.74 -16.71 4.85
CA PHE A 140 7.37 -16.96 6.24
C PHE A 140 7.39 -18.46 6.58
N TRP A 141 7.11 -19.34 5.62
CA TRP A 141 7.16 -20.77 5.87
C TRP A 141 8.58 -21.31 6.01
N GLU A 142 9.57 -20.73 5.34
CA GLU A 142 10.98 -21.04 5.60
C GLU A 142 11.39 -20.57 7.01
N TYR A 143 10.98 -19.36 7.42
CA TYR A 143 11.24 -18.89 8.79
C TYR A 143 10.57 -19.77 9.86
N LEU A 144 9.34 -20.23 9.63
CA LEU A 144 8.66 -21.17 10.53
C LEU A 144 9.41 -22.51 10.61
N GLU A 145 9.81 -23.07 9.46
CA GLU A 145 10.60 -24.31 9.43
C GLU A 145 11.91 -24.16 10.18
N ASP A 146 12.66 -23.07 10.00
CA ASP A 146 13.90 -22.81 10.74
C ASP A 146 13.71 -22.75 12.25
N ASN A 147 12.49 -22.53 12.72
CA ASN A 147 12.11 -22.51 14.12
C ASN A 147 11.40 -23.79 14.57
N GLY A 148 11.59 -24.90 13.84
CA GLY A 148 11.10 -26.22 14.18
C GLY A 148 9.60 -26.44 13.95
N VAL A 149 8.93 -25.55 13.20
CA VAL A 149 7.51 -25.68 12.88
C VAL A 149 7.37 -26.36 11.52
N PRO A 150 6.75 -27.56 11.42
CA PRO A 150 6.42 -28.17 10.14
C PRO A 150 5.48 -27.26 9.34
N VAL A 151 5.75 -27.06 8.04
CA VAL A 151 4.89 -26.24 7.19
C VAL A 151 4.51 -26.94 5.89
N SER A 152 3.22 -27.05 5.64
CA SER A 152 2.66 -27.51 4.37
C SER A 152 2.12 -26.33 3.58
N THR A 153 2.36 -26.29 2.28
CA THR A 153 1.79 -25.27 1.37
C THR A 153 1.17 -25.94 0.17
N VAL A 154 -0.05 -25.54 -0.16
CA VAL A 154 -0.82 -26.10 -1.26
C VAL A 154 -1.29 -24.98 -2.18
N GLY A 155 -0.94 -25.11 -3.46
CA GLY A 155 -1.48 -24.25 -4.51
C GLY A 155 -0.87 -22.84 -4.57
N TRP A 156 0.02 -22.45 -3.63
CA TRP A 156 0.51 -21.07 -3.52
C TRP A 156 1.14 -20.54 -4.82
N TRP A 157 0.86 -19.31 -5.25
CA TRP A 157 1.39 -18.79 -6.51
C TRP A 157 2.46 -17.70 -6.27
N PRO A 158 3.68 -17.83 -6.84
CA PRO A 158 4.30 -19.02 -7.41
C PRO A 158 4.96 -19.92 -6.37
N SER A 159 4.80 -21.22 -6.52
CA SER A 159 5.45 -22.22 -5.65
C SER A 159 5.96 -23.44 -6.40
N HIS A 160 5.94 -23.41 -7.74
CA HIS A 160 6.57 -24.46 -8.54
C HIS A 160 8.04 -24.12 -8.81
N PRO A 161 8.97 -25.09 -8.73
CA PRO A 161 8.78 -26.46 -8.25
C PRO A 161 8.57 -26.51 -6.72
N ALA A 162 7.96 -27.58 -6.23
CA ALA A 162 7.75 -27.77 -4.81
C ALA A 162 9.08 -28.02 -4.08
N GLU A 163 9.42 -27.13 -3.15
CA GLU A 163 10.61 -27.27 -2.32
C GLU A 163 10.49 -28.41 -1.30
N TYR A 164 11.62 -28.84 -0.74
CA TYR A 164 11.63 -29.84 0.33
C TYR A 164 11.39 -29.19 1.70
N SER A 165 10.43 -29.70 2.46
CA SER A 165 10.20 -29.29 3.86
C SER A 165 11.16 -30.01 4.81
N ARG A 166 11.96 -29.27 5.57
CA ARG A 166 12.95 -29.84 6.52
C ARG A 166 12.30 -30.55 7.71
N TYR A 167 11.08 -30.16 8.07
CA TYR A 167 10.35 -30.67 9.23
C TYR A 167 9.15 -31.53 8.84
N GLY A 168 9.13 -32.03 7.60
CA GLY A 168 8.17 -33.04 7.14
C GLY A 168 6.78 -32.49 6.82
N GLY A 169 6.67 -31.21 6.48
CA GLY A 169 5.48 -30.66 5.82
C GLY A 169 5.38 -31.07 4.35
N LEU A 170 4.17 -30.99 3.80
CA LEU A 170 3.88 -31.35 2.41
C LEU A 170 3.84 -30.09 1.53
N ARG A 171 4.69 -30.03 0.52
CA ARG A 171 4.75 -28.92 -0.44
C ARG A 171 4.12 -29.36 -1.76
N ILE A 172 3.00 -28.74 -2.11
CA ILE A 172 2.25 -28.99 -3.34
C ILE A 172 2.15 -27.67 -4.09
N SER A 173 2.87 -27.57 -5.21
CA SER A 173 2.95 -26.35 -6.00
C SER A 173 1.62 -26.00 -6.69
N ASN A 174 1.43 -24.73 -7.06
CA ASN A 174 0.28 -24.28 -7.86
C ASN A 174 0.07 -25.08 -9.16
N LEU A 175 1.15 -25.48 -9.84
CA LEU A 175 1.04 -26.24 -11.09
C LEU A 175 0.67 -27.72 -10.88
N ALA A 176 0.91 -28.29 -9.70
CA ALA A 176 0.60 -29.70 -9.44
C ALA A 176 -0.92 -29.97 -9.45
N ALA A 177 -1.74 -28.98 -9.10
CA ALA A 177 -3.21 -29.09 -9.12
C ALA A 177 -3.82 -29.02 -10.54
N SER A 178 -2.98 -28.91 -11.57
CA SER A 178 -3.38 -28.96 -12.97
C SER A 178 -3.85 -30.36 -13.39
N GLU A 179 -4.69 -30.41 -14.43
CA GLU A 179 -5.08 -31.65 -15.11
C GLU A 179 -3.89 -32.34 -15.81
N ASP A 180 -2.84 -31.58 -16.14
CA ASP A 180 -1.61 -32.09 -16.74
C ASP A 180 -0.69 -32.69 -15.66
N LEU A 181 -0.76 -34.02 -15.55
CA LEU A 181 -0.07 -34.79 -14.52
C LEU A 181 1.46 -34.66 -14.53
N LYS A 182 2.07 -34.13 -15.60
CA LYS A 182 3.53 -33.94 -15.64
C LYS A 182 4.02 -33.02 -14.53
N TRP A 183 3.20 -32.04 -14.14
CA TRP A 183 3.55 -31.06 -13.10
C TRP A 183 3.66 -31.69 -11.71
N ILE A 184 3.17 -32.91 -11.49
CA ILE A 184 3.25 -33.60 -10.20
C ILE A 184 4.69 -33.99 -9.86
N ALA A 185 5.50 -34.36 -10.86
CA ALA A 185 6.86 -34.85 -10.66
C ALA A 185 7.75 -33.81 -9.94
N ASP A 186 7.66 -32.55 -10.35
CA ASP A 186 8.40 -31.44 -9.72
C ASP A 186 7.53 -30.60 -8.79
N GLY A 187 6.22 -30.83 -8.77
CA GLY A 187 5.25 -30.02 -8.05
C GLY A 187 4.77 -30.62 -6.73
N VAL A 188 5.26 -31.78 -6.32
CA VAL A 188 4.92 -32.42 -5.04
C VAL A 188 6.19 -32.90 -4.34
N SER A 189 6.34 -32.49 -3.08
CA SER A 189 7.44 -32.87 -2.20
C SER A 189 6.94 -33.16 -0.77
N PRO A 190 7.27 -34.33 -0.17
CA PRO A 190 8.20 -35.34 -0.71
C PRO A 190 7.59 -36.22 -1.81
N GLU A 191 8.46 -36.79 -2.65
CA GLU A 191 8.10 -37.56 -3.85
C GLU A 191 7.20 -38.77 -3.57
N SER A 192 7.25 -39.31 -2.34
CA SER A 192 6.41 -40.43 -1.90
C SER A 192 4.91 -40.21 -2.07
N HIS A 193 4.46 -38.95 -2.12
CA HIS A 193 3.04 -38.60 -2.29
C HIS A 193 2.62 -38.41 -3.76
N GLN A 194 3.55 -38.39 -4.70
CA GLN A 194 3.27 -38.09 -6.12
C GLN A 194 2.28 -39.08 -6.73
N LYS A 195 2.50 -40.39 -6.53
CA LYS A 195 1.68 -41.44 -7.14
C LYS A 195 0.22 -41.38 -6.68
N ILE A 196 -0.01 -41.19 -5.38
CA ILE A 196 -1.37 -41.12 -4.84
C ILE A 196 -2.05 -39.83 -5.27
N LEU A 197 -1.37 -38.67 -5.20
CA LEU A 197 -1.94 -37.40 -5.65
C LEU A 197 -2.27 -37.41 -7.14
N ALA A 198 -1.42 -38.01 -7.99
CA ALA A 198 -1.71 -38.18 -9.42
C ALA A 198 -2.98 -38.99 -9.69
N SER A 199 -3.24 -40.03 -8.89
CA SER A 199 -4.47 -40.82 -9.02
C SER A 199 -5.74 -40.09 -8.56
N LEU A 200 -5.58 -39.03 -7.76
CA LEU A 200 -6.68 -38.24 -7.20
C LEU A 200 -7.02 -37.00 -8.04
N ILE A 201 -6.20 -36.62 -9.03
CA ILE A 201 -6.55 -35.53 -9.95
C ILE A 201 -7.80 -35.91 -10.75
N LEU A 202 -8.82 -35.08 -10.63
CA LEU A 202 -10.05 -35.16 -11.43
C LEU A 202 -9.78 -34.61 -12.82
N GLN A 203 -10.38 -35.26 -13.81
CA GLN A 203 -10.47 -34.85 -15.20
C GLN A 203 -11.90 -34.36 -15.50
N PRO A 204 -12.14 -33.62 -16.60
CA PRO A 204 -13.48 -33.14 -16.95
C PRO A 204 -14.55 -34.23 -16.99
N GLU A 205 -14.20 -35.45 -17.39
CA GLU A 205 -15.11 -36.59 -17.47
C GLU A 205 -15.50 -37.18 -16.10
N ASP A 206 -14.72 -36.89 -15.06
CA ASP A 206 -14.99 -37.35 -13.69
C ASP A 206 -16.10 -36.52 -13.02
N LEU A 207 -16.42 -35.33 -13.54
CA LEU A 207 -17.44 -34.44 -12.97
C LEU A 207 -18.82 -34.71 -13.58
N ASN A 208 -19.79 -34.99 -12.70
CA ASN A 208 -21.18 -35.11 -13.11
C ASN A 208 -21.74 -33.72 -13.53
N PRO A 209 -22.46 -33.62 -14.67
CA PRO A 209 -23.02 -32.34 -15.15
C PRO A 209 -23.94 -31.63 -14.14
N SER A 210 -24.58 -32.36 -13.23
CA SER A 210 -25.43 -31.78 -12.18
C SER A 210 -24.66 -30.86 -11.21
N ILE A 211 -23.35 -31.06 -11.05
CA ILE A 211 -22.49 -30.17 -10.25
C ILE A 211 -22.42 -28.80 -10.92
N ILE A 212 -22.20 -28.77 -12.23
CA ILE A 212 -22.13 -27.52 -13.00
C ILE A 212 -23.52 -26.86 -13.10
N ALA A 213 -24.58 -27.65 -13.21
CA ALA A 213 -25.96 -27.14 -13.20
C ALA A 213 -26.29 -26.32 -11.95
N SER A 214 -25.62 -26.56 -10.82
CA SER A 214 -25.83 -25.78 -9.60
C SER A 214 -25.45 -24.30 -9.73
N PHE A 215 -24.58 -23.94 -10.69
CA PHE A 215 -24.23 -22.55 -11.02
C PHE A 215 -25.26 -21.86 -11.93
N PHE A 216 -26.18 -22.62 -12.53
CA PHE A 216 -27.16 -22.15 -13.50
C PHE A 216 -28.58 -22.64 -13.15
N PRO A 217 -29.13 -22.25 -11.98
CA PRO A 217 -30.42 -22.77 -11.51
C PRO A 217 -31.55 -22.42 -12.49
N ASN A 218 -32.38 -23.42 -12.79
CA ASN A 218 -33.51 -23.33 -13.73
C ASN A 218 -33.13 -22.98 -15.18
N GLN A 219 -31.91 -23.31 -15.61
CA GLN A 219 -31.44 -23.11 -16.98
C GLN A 219 -31.07 -24.45 -17.63
N ASP A 220 -31.30 -24.57 -18.94
CA ASP A 220 -30.80 -25.69 -19.73
C ASP A 220 -29.32 -25.45 -20.06
N ILE A 221 -28.45 -26.25 -19.45
CA ILE A 221 -26.99 -26.18 -19.67
C ILE A 221 -26.56 -27.09 -20.81
N ASN A 222 -25.64 -26.61 -21.64
CA ASN A 222 -25.00 -27.43 -22.66
C ASN A 222 -23.53 -27.05 -22.81
N SER A 223 -22.73 -27.98 -23.35
CA SER A 223 -21.28 -27.80 -23.52
C SER A 223 -20.91 -26.93 -24.72
N SER A 224 -21.87 -26.41 -25.49
CA SER A 224 -21.60 -25.45 -26.58
C SER A 224 -21.50 -24.00 -26.07
N ASP A 225 -21.91 -23.77 -24.82
CA ASP A 225 -21.81 -22.48 -24.14
C ASP A 225 -20.42 -22.30 -23.51
N ASP A 226 -19.69 -21.28 -23.96
CA ASP A 226 -18.32 -20.99 -23.52
C ASP A 226 -18.24 -20.63 -22.03
N VAL A 227 -19.27 -19.98 -21.49
CA VAL A 227 -19.35 -19.64 -20.06
C VAL A 227 -19.51 -20.91 -19.24
N VAL A 228 -20.38 -21.82 -19.67
CA VAL A 228 -20.57 -23.12 -19.00
C VAL A 228 -19.28 -23.95 -19.00
N ARG A 229 -18.56 -24.00 -20.14
CA ARG A 229 -17.26 -24.67 -20.23
C ARG A 229 -16.22 -24.04 -19.30
N SER A 230 -16.22 -22.72 -19.18
CA SER A 230 -15.30 -22.00 -18.29
C SER A 230 -15.62 -22.26 -16.82
N VAL A 231 -16.90 -22.27 -16.43
CA VAL A 231 -17.34 -22.65 -15.08
C VAL A 231 -16.92 -24.08 -14.75
N LEU A 232 -17.05 -25.03 -15.69
CA LEU A 232 -16.57 -26.40 -15.50
C LEU A 232 -15.06 -26.43 -15.21
N LYS A 233 -14.26 -25.76 -16.04
CA LYS A 233 -12.79 -25.73 -15.88
C LYS A 233 -12.36 -25.13 -14.54
N ILE A 234 -12.93 -23.99 -14.16
CA ILE A 234 -12.60 -23.30 -12.89
C ILE A 234 -13.04 -24.16 -11.70
N THR A 235 -14.25 -24.76 -11.76
CA THR A 235 -14.77 -25.63 -10.69
C THR A 235 -13.92 -26.88 -10.51
N LEU A 236 -13.50 -27.51 -11.61
CA LEU A 236 -12.63 -28.68 -11.60
C LEU A 236 -11.28 -28.36 -10.96
N HIS A 237 -10.63 -27.27 -11.38
CA HIS A 237 -9.37 -26.83 -10.80
C HIS A 237 -9.51 -26.54 -9.29
N ALA A 238 -10.56 -25.83 -8.88
CA ALA A 238 -10.81 -25.52 -7.48
C ALA A 238 -10.97 -26.80 -6.62
N ILE A 239 -11.64 -27.83 -7.14
CA ILE A 239 -11.77 -29.13 -6.45
C ILE A 239 -10.43 -29.88 -6.41
N ASN A 240 -9.60 -29.82 -7.46
CA ASN A 240 -8.27 -30.43 -7.44
C ASN A 240 -7.36 -29.77 -6.40
N VAL A 241 -7.36 -28.44 -6.31
CA VAL A 241 -6.65 -27.70 -5.24
C VAL A 241 -7.20 -28.11 -3.86
N HIS A 242 -8.53 -28.18 -3.70
CA HIS A 242 -9.16 -28.58 -2.43
C HIS A 242 -8.83 -30.04 -2.03
N THR A 243 -8.77 -30.93 -3.02
CA THR A 243 -8.36 -32.33 -2.87
C THR A 243 -6.94 -32.40 -2.32
N MET A 244 -6.01 -31.66 -2.93
CA MET A 244 -4.63 -31.57 -2.46
C MET A 244 -4.54 -30.95 -1.06
N ALA A 245 -5.34 -29.92 -0.77
CA ALA A 245 -5.35 -29.25 0.53
C ALA A 245 -5.82 -30.16 1.67
N THR A 246 -6.92 -30.89 1.45
CA THR A 246 -7.45 -31.84 2.43
C THR A 246 -6.56 -33.06 2.58
N TYR A 247 -5.88 -33.50 1.50
CA TYR A 247 -4.85 -34.51 1.58
C TYR A 247 -3.67 -34.05 2.45
N ALA A 248 -3.16 -32.83 2.21
CA ALA A 248 -2.06 -32.26 2.97
C ALA A 248 -2.40 -32.11 4.46
N LEU A 249 -3.62 -31.66 4.80
CA LEU A 249 -4.06 -31.56 6.19
C LEU A 249 -4.06 -32.91 6.93
N ASP A 250 -4.47 -33.98 6.26
CA ASP A 250 -4.50 -35.32 6.87
C ASP A 250 -3.11 -35.97 7.04
N HIS A 251 -2.13 -35.52 6.25
CA HIS A 251 -0.77 -36.05 6.23
C HIS A 251 0.27 -35.09 6.82
N CYS A 252 -0.14 -33.90 7.26
CA CYS A 252 0.77 -32.92 7.87
C CYS A 252 1.24 -33.39 9.25
N LYS A 253 2.44 -32.99 9.67
CA LYS A 253 2.97 -33.31 11.00
C LYS A 253 2.62 -32.23 12.04
N GLY A 254 1.39 -31.72 12.02
CA GLY A 254 1.01 -30.52 12.76
C GLY A 254 1.57 -29.25 12.13
N GLY A 255 1.78 -28.22 12.95
CA GLY A 255 2.39 -26.96 12.50
C GLY A 255 1.47 -26.09 11.64
N HIS A 256 2.01 -25.50 10.57
CA HIS A 256 1.29 -24.55 9.72
C HIS A 256 0.86 -25.19 8.39
N VAL A 257 -0.32 -24.82 7.92
CA VAL A 257 -0.79 -25.15 6.57
C VAL A 257 -1.24 -23.88 5.86
N SER A 258 -0.73 -23.60 4.68
CA SER A 258 -1.24 -22.53 3.80
C SER A 258 -1.87 -23.12 2.55
N VAL A 259 -3.05 -22.63 2.19
CA VAL A 259 -3.77 -23.04 0.98
C VAL A 259 -4.19 -21.80 0.22
N TYR A 260 -3.86 -21.75 -1.07
CA TYR A 260 -4.29 -20.68 -1.97
C TYR A 260 -5.27 -21.20 -3.00
N TYR A 261 -6.37 -20.47 -3.20
CA TYR A 261 -7.38 -20.70 -4.23
C TYR A 261 -7.46 -19.48 -5.15
N ASP A 262 -7.11 -19.66 -6.42
CA ASP A 262 -7.26 -18.69 -7.53
C ASP A 262 -8.71 -18.58 -8.04
N ALA A 263 -9.53 -19.60 -7.76
CA ALA A 263 -10.80 -19.82 -8.43
C ALA A 263 -11.80 -18.67 -8.32
N LEU A 264 -11.87 -17.95 -7.18
CA LEU A 264 -12.79 -16.83 -7.03
C LEU A 264 -12.49 -15.67 -7.99
N ASP A 265 -11.21 -15.35 -8.22
CA ASP A 265 -10.82 -14.31 -9.19
C ASP A 265 -11.22 -14.73 -10.61
N HIS A 266 -10.91 -15.97 -11.00
CA HIS A 266 -11.32 -16.51 -12.30
C HIS A 266 -12.84 -16.53 -12.50
N PHE A 267 -13.63 -16.91 -11.49
CA PHE A 267 -15.09 -16.83 -11.56
C PHE A 267 -15.59 -15.40 -11.72
N LYS A 268 -14.90 -14.41 -11.12
CA LYS A 268 -15.30 -13.01 -11.19
C LYS A 268 -14.97 -12.38 -12.54
N HIS A 269 -13.79 -12.59 -13.07
CA HIS A 269 -13.47 -12.18 -14.45
C HIS A 269 -14.48 -12.76 -15.46
N LEU A 270 -14.95 -13.98 -15.25
CA LEU A 270 -15.97 -14.60 -16.08
C LEU A 270 -17.39 -14.01 -15.85
N GLY A 271 -17.80 -13.92 -14.58
CA GLY A 271 -19.21 -13.83 -14.19
C GLY A 271 -19.64 -12.52 -13.54
N MET A 272 -18.70 -11.67 -13.09
CA MET A 272 -19.02 -10.53 -12.22
C MET A 272 -19.96 -9.53 -12.91
N LYS A 273 -19.80 -9.30 -14.22
CA LYS A 273 -20.69 -8.43 -15.02
C LYS A 273 -22.16 -8.88 -15.05
N TYR A 274 -22.46 -10.13 -14.71
CA TYR A 274 -23.82 -10.68 -14.64
C TYR A 274 -24.41 -10.67 -13.23
N MET A 275 -23.63 -10.38 -12.18
CA MET A 275 -24.14 -10.30 -10.82
C MET A 275 -25.22 -9.20 -10.68
N PRO A 276 -26.27 -9.34 -9.87
CA PRO A 276 -27.23 -8.26 -9.67
C PRO A 276 -26.59 -7.00 -9.04
N PRO A 277 -26.97 -5.77 -9.45
CA PRO A 277 -28.00 -5.41 -10.43
C PRO A 277 -27.53 -5.61 -11.88
N ARG A 278 -28.45 -5.74 -12.85
CA ARG A 278 -28.07 -5.86 -14.28
C ARG A 278 -27.45 -4.56 -14.80
N LEU A 279 -26.27 -4.63 -15.41
CA LEU A 279 -25.61 -3.49 -16.06
C LEU A 279 -26.32 -3.10 -17.37
N LYS A 280 -26.28 -1.80 -17.70
CA LYS A 280 -26.73 -1.30 -19.01
C LYS A 280 -25.81 -1.86 -20.10
N GLY A 281 -26.41 -2.49 -21.12
CA GLY A 281 -25.66 -3.14 -22.22
C GLY A 281 -25.56 -4.66 -22.11
N ILE A 282 -25.79 -5.23 -20.92
CA ILE A 282 -25.91 -6.68 -20.76
C ILE A 282 -27.35 -7.09 -21.10
N ASN A 283 -27.51 -8.02 -22.05
CA ASN A 283 -28.85 -8.50 -22.43
C ASN A 283 -29.50 -9.30 -21.28
N THR A 284 -30.83 -9.32 -21.25
CA THR A 284 -31.58 -9.95 -20.15
C THR A 284 -31.40 -11.47 -20.09
N GLN A 285 -31.26 -12.13 -21.24
CA GLN A 285 -31.12 -13.60 -21.31
C GLN A 285 -29.79 -14.06 -20.68
N ASP A 286 -28.69 -13.42 -21.01
CA ASP A 286 -27.37 -13.70 -20.44
C ASP A 286 -27.34 -13.37 -18.94
N PHE A 287 -27.94 -12.24 -18.54
CA PHE A 287 -28.07 -11.89 -17.14
C PHE A 287 -28.83 -12.99 -16.36
N ASP A 288 -30.00 -13.39 -16.83
CA ASP A 288 -30.81 -14.40 -16.14
C ASP A 288 -30.13 -15.77 -16.10
N ARG A 289 -29.35 -16.10 -17.15
CA ARG A 289 -28.60 -17.35 -17.22
C ARG A 289 -27.41 -17.36 -16.26
N TYR A 290 -26.64 -16.27 -16.15
CA TYR A 290 -25.31 -16.27 -15.53
C TYR A 290 -25.22 -15.57 -14.16
N LYS A 291 -26.28 -14.90 -13.69
CA LYS A 291 -26.27 -14.10 -12.45
C LYS A 291 -25.91 -14.86 -11.17
N PHE A 292 -26.00 -16.19 -11.15
CA PHE A 292 -25.71 -17.02 -9.98
C PHE A 292 -24.28 -17.59 -9.94
N ILE A 293 -23.44 -17.32 -10.94
CA ILE A 293 -22.07 -17.86 -11.00
C ILE A 293 -21.27 -17.45 -9.75
N ILE A 294 -21.27 -16.14 -9.42
CA ILE A 294 -20.49 -15.60 -8.30
C ILE A 294 -21.01 -16.12 -6.96
N GLU A 295 -22.33 -16.09 -6.75
CA GLU A 295 -22.94 -16.64 -5.54
C GLU A 295 -22.54 -18.11 -5.33
N SER A 296 -22.65 -18.92 -6.38
CA SER A 296 -22.36 -20.36 -6.31
C SER A 296 -20.88 -20.63 -6.04
N ALA A 297 -19.98 -19.81 -6.60
CA ALA A 297 -18.55 -19.89 -6.34
C ALA A 297 -18.19 -19.62 -4.86
N TYR A 298 -18.80 -18.61 -4.24
CA TYR A 298 -18.61 -18.34 -2.81
C TYR A 298 -19.19 -19.43 -1.92
N ARG A 299 -20.35 -19.99 -2.28
CA ARG A 299 -20.95 -21.13 -1.57
C ARG A 299 -20.06 -22.37 -1.63
N LEU A 300 -19.41 -22.61 -2.77
CA LEU A 300 -18.40 -23.67 -2.91
C LEU A 300 -17.23 -23.45 -1.96
N HIS A 301 -16.69 -22.23 -1.91
CA HIS A 301 -15.56 -21.90 -1.03
C HIS A 301 -15.96 -21.96 0.46
N ASP A 302 -17.20 -21.64 0.82
CA ASP A 302 -17.74 -21.82 2.17
C ASP A 302 -17.70 -23.30 2.60
N LEU A 303 -18.09 -24.21 1.69
CA LEU A 303 -17.99 -25.65 1.92
C LEU A 303 -16.54 -26.11 2.06
N PHE A 304 -15.64 -25.61 1.20
CA PHE A 304 -14.21 -25.90 1.32
C PHE A 304 -13.65 -25.44 2.67
N LEU A 305 -13.98 -24.22 3.11
CA LEU A 305 -13.54 -23.71 4.41
C LEU A 305 -13.98 -24.63 5.54
N GLY A 306 -15.22 -25.12 5.51
CA GLY A 306 -15.75 -26.02 6.52
C GLY A 306 -14.89 -27.27 6.65
N LYS A 307 -14.57 -27.87 5.51
CA LYS A 307 -13.73 -29.06 5.47
C LYS A 307 -12.29 -28.80 5.90
N LEU A 308 -11.71 -27.66 5.54
CA LEU A 308 -10.35 -27.30 5.97
C LEU A 308 -10.28 -27.07 7.49
N LEU A 309 -11.29 -26.43 8.09
CA LEU A 309 -11.35 -26.16 9.52
C LEU A 309 -11.45 -27.45 10.37
N GLU A 310 -11.98 -28.55 9.84
CA GLU A 310 -11.97 -29.85 10.52
C GLU A 310 -10.54 -30.38 10.76
N GLY A 311 -9.61 -30.05 9.86
CA GLY A 311 -8.18 -30.41 9.94
C GLY A 311 -7.37 -29.55 10.91
N LEU A 312 -7.96 -28.46 11.43
CA LEU A 312 -7.32 -27.57 12.39
C LEU A 312 -7.44 -28.12 13.82
N HIS A 313 -6.38 -27.94 14.62
CA HIS A 313 -6.40 -28.20 16.05
C HIS A 313 -7.46 -27.33 16.75
N LYS A 314 -8.09 -27.83 17.82
CA LYS A 314 -9.16 -27.12 18.56
C LYS A 314 -8.71 -25.76 19.11
N ASP A 315 -7.43 -25.68 19.48
CA ASP A 315 -6.76 -24.47 19.99
C ASP A 315 -5.84 -23.86 18.90
N GLY A 316 -6.12 -24.13 17.63
CA GLY A 316 -5.34 -23.66 16.49
C GLY A 316 -5.73 -22.25 16.05
N HIS A 317 -4.86 -21.64 15.25
CA HIS A 317 -5.11 -20.35 14.61
C HIS A 317 -5.62 -20.54 13.19
N ALA A 318 -6.48 -19.65 12.72
CA ALA A 318 -6.93 -19.65 11.33
C ALA A 318 -7.04 -18.23 10.79
N ILE A 319 -6.60 -18.05 9.54
CA ILE A 319 -6.71 -16.82 8.76
C ILE A 319 -7.42 -17.13 7.45
N VAL A 320 -8.40 -16.34 7.08
CA VAL A 320 -8.94 -16.26 5.71
C VAL A 320 -8.65 -14.87 5.17
N MET A 321 -8.01 -14.78 4.00
CA MET A 321 -7.62 -13.50 3.40
C MET A 321 -7.80 -13.48 1.88
N SER A 322 -7.74 -12.28 1.29
CA SER A 322 -7.55 -12.08 -0.14
C SER A 322 -6.56 -10.94 -0.41
N ASP A 323 -5.86 -11.04 -1.53
CA ASP A 323 -4.86 -10.10 -2.00
C ASP A 323 -5.45 -8.77 -2.51
N HIS A 324 -6.67 -8.82 -3.03
CA HIS A 324 -7.46 -7.65 -3.42
C HIS A 324 -8.97 -7.94 -3.36
N GLY A 325 -9.77 -6.91 -3.61
CA GLY A 325 -11.22 -7.04 -3.81
C GLY A 325 -11.59 -7.04 -5.29
N PHE A 326 -12.88 -6.92 -5.59
CA PHE A 326 -13.38 -6.92 -6.97
C PHE A 326 -14.58 -5.99 -7.12
N LYS A 327 -14.61 -5.20 -8.20
CA LYS A 327 -15.67 -4.21 -8.46
C LYS A 327 -17.04 -4.90 -8.51
N ASN A 328 -18.01 -4.28 -7.85
CA ASN A 328 -19.38 -4.80 -7.73
C ASN A 328 -20.40 -3.67 -8.02
N GLY A 329 -21.69 -3.98 -8.03
CA GLY A 329 -22.73 -2.96 -8.15
C GLY A 329 -22.71 -2.28 -9.51
N LEU A 330 -22.79 -0.95 -9.56
CA LEU A 330 -22.76 -0.20 -10.83
C LEU A 330 -21.34 0.17 -11.28
N ASP A 331 -20.32 -0.08 -10.45
CA ASP A 331 -18.92 0.28 -10.73
C ASP A 331 -18.22 -0.74 -11.66
N ARG A 332 -18.91 -1.83 -12.02
CA ARG A 332 -18.41 -2.89 -12.89
C ARG A 332 -18.34 -2.43 -14.35
N LEU A 333 -17.35 -2.96 -15.07
CA LEU A 333 -17.22 -2.76 -16.50
C LEU A 333 -17.98 -3.85 -17.27
N ALA A 334 -18.78 -3.45 -18.27
CA ALA A 334 -19.45 -4.42 -19.15
C ALA A 334 -18.47 -5.05 -20.16
N VAL A 335 -17.47 -4.27 -20.60
CA VAL A 335 -16.42 -4.65 -21.55
C VAL A 335 -15.11 -4.02 -21.09
N LEU A 336 -14.04 -4.81 -21.06
CA LEU A 336 -12.70 -4.33 -20.74
C LEU A 336 -12.00 -3.73 -21.97
N PRO A 337 -11.10 -2.76 -21.78
CA PRO A 337 -10.25 -2.28 -22.86
C PRO A 337 -9.28 -3.39 -23.32
N ASN A 338 -8.87 -3.33 -24.59
CA ASN A 338 -8.02 -4.36 -25.20
C ASN A 338 -6.52 -4.06 -25.01
N HIS A 339 -5.96 -4.38 -23.84
CA HIS A 339 -4.53 -4.33 -23.57
C HIS A 339 -4.11 -5.31 -22.46
N ALA A 340 -2.81 -5.67 -22.41
CA ALA A 340 -2.26 -6.45 -21.30
C ALA A 340 -2.51 -5.80 -19.93
N GLY A 341 -3.00 -6.58 -18.97
CA GLY A 341 -3.31 -6.11 -17.63
C GLY A 341 -4.64 -5.36 -17.49
N ALA A 342 -5.48 -5.31 -18.53
CA ALA A 342 -6.85 -4.80 -18.41
C ALA A 342 -7.70 -5.50 -17.33
N PRO A 343 -7.56 -6.81 -17.04
CA PRO A 343 -8.28 -7.47 -15.95
C PRO A 343 -8.10 -6.77 -14.58
N ALA A 344 -6.92 -6.18 -14.32
CA ALA A 344 -6.66 -5.45 -13.08
C ALA A 344 -7.57 -4.22 -12.87
N LEU A 345 -8.22 -3.70 -13.92
CA LEU A 345 -9.19 -2.62 -13.82
C LEU A 345 -10.51 -3.05 -13.16
N GLU A 346 -10.77 -4.35 -13.06
CA GLU A 346 -11.93 -4.89 -12.37
C GLU A 346 -11.68 -5.08 -10.87
N HIS A 347 -10.43 -4.96 -10.42
CA HIS A 347 -10.07 -5.17 -9.03
C HIS A 347 -10.40 -3.94 -8.17
N ARG A 348 -10.68 -4.20 -6.89
CA ARG A 348 -10.78 -3.15 -5.86
C ARG A 348 -9.55 -3.17 -4.98
N HIS A 349 -9.25 -2.02 -4.41
CA HIS A 349 -8.05 -1.84 -3.59
C HIS A 349 -8.05 -2.69 -2.30
N TYR A 350 -9.23 -3.02 -1.74
CA TYR A 350 -9.33 -3.76 -0.48
C TYR A 350 -9.86 -5.16 -0.67
N GLY A 351 -9.07 -6.15 -0.25
CA GLY A 351 -9.50 -7.51 -0.01
C GLY A 351 -10.02 -7.72 1.42
N ILE A 352 -10.15 -8.99 1.80
CA ILE A 352 -10.61 -9.41 3.13
C ILE A 352 -9.45 -9.87 4.00
N PHE A 353 -9.61 -9.69 5.30
CA PHE A 353 -8.80 -10.34 6.31
C PHE A 353 -9.70 -10.73 7.50
N ALA A 354 -9.71 -12.00 7.86
CA ALA A 354 -10.39 -12.51 9.03
C ALA A 354 -9.49 -13.53 9.74
N ALA A 355 -9.21 -13.32 11.03
CA ALA A 355 -8.33 -14.18 11.80
C ALA A 355 -8.91 -14.54 13.17
N ARG A 356 -8.70 -15.78 13.60
CA ARG A 356 -9.05 -16.26 14.94
C ARG A 356 -7.97 -17.17 15.51
N GLY A 357 -7.96 -17.31 16.82
CA GLY A 357 -7.09 -18.24 17.53
C GLY A 357 -6.80 -17.75 18.95
N PRO A 358 -6.14 -18.57 19.79
CA PRO A 358 -5.95 -18.28 21.20
C PRO A 358 -5.15 -16.99 21.49
N ARG A 359 -4.28 -16.56 20.56
CA ARG A 359 -3.49 -15.32 20.69
C ARG A 359 -4.15 -14.09 20.05
N VAL A 360 -5.22 -14.27 19.28
CA VAL A 360 -5.89 -13.19 18.55
C VAL A 360 -6.92 -12.52 19.46
N LYS A 361 -6.78 -11.21 19.66
CA LYS A 361 -7.72 -10.38 20.42
C LYS A 361 -8.80 -9.87 19.47
N ILE A 362 -10.04 -10.21 19.76
CA ILE A 362 -11.20 -9.89 18.90
C ILE A 362 -11.84 -8.55 19.26
N GLU A 363 -11.48 -7.97 20.41
CA GLU A 363 -12.07 -6.73 20.92
C GLU A 363 -11.58 -5.49 20.18
N VAL A 364 -10.40 -5.58 19.56
CA VAL A 364 -9.76 -4.47 18.84
C VAL A 364 -9.60 -4.87 17.37
N PRO A 365 -10.53 -4.46 16.48
CA PRO A 365 -10.38 -4.73 15.06
C PRO A 365 -9.14 -3.99 14.52
N PRO A 366 -8.22 -4.69 13.83
CA PRO A 366 -7.08 -4.03 13.23
C PRO A 366 -7.56 -3.16 12.08
N SER A 367 -7.01 -1.95 11.99
CA SER A 367 -7.33 -1.04 10.91
C SER A 367 -6.14 -0.90 9.95
N GLY A 368 -6.46 -0.59 8.70
CA GLY A 368 -5.50 -0.24 7.64
C GLY A 368 -4.33 -1.19 7.43
N MET A 369 -4.58 -2.49 7.58
CA MET A 369 -3.64 -3.57 7.23
C MET A 369 -3.38 -3.59 5.72
N ASN A 370 -2.22 -4.10 5.32
CA ASN A 370 -1.89 -4.42 3.93
C ASN A 370 -1.28 -5.83 3.80
N LEU A 371 -1.04 -6.28 2.57
CA LEU A 371 -0.53 -7.63 2.27
C LEU A 371 0.79 -7.99 2.97
N LEU A 372 1.66 -7.02 3.21
CA LEU A 372 2.95 -7.26 3.85
C LEU A 372 2.77 -7.67 5.32
N ASP A 373 1.66 -7.29 5.96
CA ASP A 373 1.40 -7.53 7.39
C ASP A 373 1.05 -9.00 7.69
N VAL A 374 0.62 -9.78 6.69
CA VAL A 374 0.11 -11.15 6.87
C VAL A 374 1.19 -12.10 7.38
N ALA A 375 2.37 -12.13 6.75
CA ALA A 375 3.48 -12.98 7.17
C ALA A 375 3.94 -12.69 8.62
N PRO A 376 4.17 -11.43 9.03
CA PRO A 376 4.40 -11.07 10.43
C PRO A 376 3.31 -11.54 11.39
N VAL A 377 2.03 -11.44 11.01
CA VAL A 377 0.91 -11.97 11.81
C VAL A 377 1.00 -13.48 11.96
N VAL A 378 1.29 -14.22 10.87
CA VAL A 378 1.47 -15.68 10.92
C VAL A 378 2.63 -16.06 11.85
N LEU A 379 3.78 -15.37 11.77
CA LEU A 379 4.91 -15.61 12.68
C LEU A 379 4.53 -15.33 14.14
N ALA A 380 3.81 -14.26 14.40
CA ALA A 380 3.39 -13.88 15.75
C ALA A 380 2.36 -14.85 16.38
N MET A 381 1.57 -15.59 15.58
CA MET A 381 0.75 -16.71 16.07
C MET A 381 1.61 -17.81 16.73
N TYR A 382 2.87 -17.95 16.34
CA TYR A 382 3.86 -18.84 16.95
C TYR A 382 4.75 -18.16 17.99
N GLY A 383 4.51 -16.88 18.30
CA GLY A 383 5.32 -16.09 19.22
C GLY A 383 6.64 -15.62 18.67
N LEU A 384 6.81 -15.72 17.35
CA LEU A 384 8.04 -15.34 16.67
C LEU A 384 8.02 -13.86 16.31
N VAL A 385 9.09 -13.15 16.69
CA VAL A 385 9.33 -11.77 16.27
C VAL A 385 9.72 -11.78 14.81
N LYS A 386 9.05 -10.96 13.98
CA LYS A 386 9.39 -10.86 12.56
C LYS A 386 10.87 -10.47 12.36
N PRO A 387 11.54 -10.98 11.32
CA PRO A 387 12.89 -10.55 10.98
C PRO A 387 12.90 -9.12 10.42
N ILE A 388 14.04 -8.44 10.49
CA ILE A 388 14.17 -7.04 10.05
C ILE A 388 13.97 -6.85 8.54
N SER A 389 14.14 -7.92 7.76
CA SER A 389 13.90 -7.95 6.32
C SER A 389 12.41 -7.86 5.96
N MET A 390 11.51 -8.31 6.85
CA MET A 390 10.08 -8.21 6.66
C MET A 390 9.61 -6.79 6.95
N GLN A 391 8.96 -6.16 5.98
CA GLN A 391 8.52 -4.77 6.08
C GLN A 391 7.17 -4.63 6.79
N GLY A 392 6.28 -5.61 6.66
CA GLY A 392 4.97 -5.59 7.32
C GLY A 392 5.06 -5.65 8.84
N LEU A 393 3.95 -5.41 9.52
CA LEU A 393 3.86 -5.33 10.98
C LEU A 393 2.70 -6.18 11.50
N VAL A 394 2.77 -6.54 12.79
CA VAL A 394 1.59 -7.01 13.51
C VAL A 394 0.79 -5.78 13.95
N PRO A 395 -0.50 -5.66 13.57
CA PRO A 395 -1.31 -4.52 13.97
C PRO A 395 -1.36 -4.37 15.51
N PRO A 396 -1.18 -3.15 16.05
CA PRO A 396 -1.19 -2.95 17.50
C PRO A 396 -2.50 -3.40 18.13
N GLY A 397 -2.40 -4.17 19.22
CA GLY A 397 -3.56 -4.66 19.96
C GLY A 397 -4.23 -5.91 19.36
N MET A 398 -3.86 -6.34 18.15
CA MET A 398 -4.43 -7.54 17.53
C MET A 398 -4.03 -8.84 18.25
N MET A 399 -2.83 -8.89 18.82
CA MET A 399 -2.35 -10.05 19.57
C MET A 399 -1.30 -9.64 20.60
N GLU A 400 -0.92 -10.58 21.46
CA GLU A 400 0.23 -10.41 22.36
C GLU A 400 1.52 -10.24 21.57
N GLU A 401 2.34 -9.27 21.99
CA GLU A 401 3.64 -8.99 21.36
C GLU A 401 4.51 -10.25 21.35
N PRO A 402 5.03 -10.67 20.20
CA PRO A 402 5.96 -11.79 20.14
C PRO A 402 7.27 -11.42 20.83
N ASP A 403 7.89 -12.38 21.49
CA ASP A 403 9.12 -12.21 22.28
C ASP A 403 10.23 -13.18 21.86
N ARG A 404 9.90 -14.20 21.07
CA ARG A 404 10.85 -15.22 20.62
C ARG A 404 11.50 -14.79 19.31
N LEU A 405 12.81 -14.53 19.36
CA LEU A 405 13.58 -14.17 18.16
C LEU A 405 13.71 -15.37 17.21
N ILE A 406 13.67 -15.10 15.91
CA ILE A 406 13.96 -16.10 14.87
C ILE A 406 15.47 -16.28 14.77
N GLU A 407 15.94 -17.53 14.84
CA GLU A 407 17.33 -17.86 14.53
C GLU A 407 17.67 -17.57 13.06
N ARG A 408 18.94 -17.29 12.77
CA ARG A 408 19.42 -16.96 11.43
C ARG A 408 19.08 -18.09 10.45
N LEU A 409 18.64 -17.75 9.23
CA LEU A 409 18.28 -18.75 8.23
C LEU A 409 19.43 -19.75 7.97
N THR A 410 19.14 -21.03 8.15
CA THR A 410 20.09 -22.16 8.07
C THR A 410 19.92 -22.94 6.78
N GLY A 411 20.12 -22.29 5.63
CA GLY A 411 20.25 -23.01 4.36
C GLY A 411 19.87 -22.18 3.15
N ALA A 412 20.60 -22.38 2.05
CA ALA A 412 20.14 -22.00 0.72
C ALA A 412 19.40 -23.21 0.12
N SER A 413 18.25 -22.99 -0.52
CA SER A 413 17.60 -24.03 -1.33
C SER A 413 18.56 -24.52 -2.42
N PRO A 414 18.69 -25.84 -2.64
CA PRO A 414 19.51 -26.36 -3.72
C PRO A 414 18.93 -25.95 -5.08
N ASN A 415 19.76 -25.38 -5.96
CA ASN A 415 19.40 -25.15 -7.36
C ASN A 415 18.99 -26.48 -8.01
N ARG A 416 17.70 -26.66 -8.27
CA ARG A 416 17.19 -27.76 -9.12
C ARG A 416 17.14 -27.27 -10.56
N HIS A 417 17.58 -28.11 -11.49
CA HIS A 417 17.31 -27.89 -12.91
C HIS A 417 15.82 -28.11 -13.17
N GLU A 418 15.16 -27.12 -13.77
CA GLU A 418 13.72 -27.13 -14.04
C GLU A 418 13.43 -27.44 -15.50
N SER A 419 12.40 -28.23 -15.76
CA SER A 419 11.90 -28.44 -17.12
C SER A 419 11.09 -27.24 -17.62
N VAL A 420 11.25 -26.92 -18.92
CA VAL A 420 10.48 -25.89 -19.64
C VAL A 420 9.31 -26.52 -20.45
N GLU A 421 9.16 -27.85 -20.41
CA GLU A 421 8.06 -28.54 -21.10
C GLU A 421 6.69 -28.15 -20.53
N GLY A 422 5.79 -27.65 -21.39
CA GLY A 422 4.44 -27.26 -21.00
C GLY A 422 4.22 -25.77 -20.75
N ASP A 423 5.28 -24.97 -20.76
CA ASP A 423 5.16 -23.52 -20.56
C ASP A 423 4.33 -22.83 -21.64
N SER A 424 4.31 -23.35 -22.87
CA SER A 424 3.46 -22.82 -23.94
C SER A 424 1.98 -22.81 -23.55
N VAL A 425 1.48 -23.90 -22.96
CA VAL A 425 0.07 -24.04 -22.57
C VAL A 425 -0.28 -23.09 -21.41
N LEU A 426 0.64 -22.93 -20.45
CA LEU A 426 0.45 -21.97 -19.35
C LEU A 426 0.38 -20.53 -19.87
N LEU A 427 1.29 -20.18 -20.78
CA LEU A 427 1.33 -18.86 -21.41
C LEU A 427 0.09 -18.61 -22.27
N GLU A 428 -0.39 -19.60 -23.02
CA GLU A 428 -1.66 -19.53 -23.76
C GLU A 428 -2.87 -19.31 -22.83
N SER A 429 -2.90 -19.96 -21.66
CA SER A 429 -3.96 -19.74 -20.66
C SER A 429 -3.94 -18.31 -20.12
N LEU A 430 -2.75 -17.74 -19.85
CA LEU A 430 -2.61 -16.35 -19.43
C LEU A 430 -3.05 -15.37 -20.52
N VAL A 431 -2.86 -15.71 -21.80
CA VAL A 431 -3.39 -14.94 -22.92
C VAL A 431 -4.92 -15.02 -22.98
N ALA A 432 -5.50 -16.22 -22.84
CA ALA A 432 -6.95 -16.40 -22.84
C ALA A 432 -7.66 -15.64 -21.70
N LEU A 433 -6.98 -15.49 -20.57
CA LEU A 433 -7.46 -14.70 -19.42
C LEU A 433 -7.21 -13.19 -19.56
N GLY A 434 -6.50 -12.73 -20.60
CA GLY A 434 -6.20 -11.31 -20.84
C GLY A 434 -5.06 -10.75 -19.99
N TYR A 435 -4.34 -11.60 -19.24
CA TYR A 435 -3.14 -11.17 -18.52
C TYR A 435 -1.95 -10.96 -19.47
N LEU A 436 -1.95 -11.62 -20.63
CA LEU A 436 -0.95 -11.47 -21.69
C LEU A 436 -1.64 -11.21 -23.04
N GLU A 437 -0.92 -10.60 -23.99
CA GLU A 437 -1.37 -10.49 -25.39
C GLU A 437 -0.73 -11.60 -26.24
N GLU A 438 -1.39 -12.05 -27.31
CA GLU A 438 -0.88 -13.12 -28.20
C GLU A 438 0.52 -12.81 -28.76
N LYS A 439 0.77 -11.54 -29.14
CA LYS A 439 2.09 -11.10 -29.60
C LYS A 439 3.19 -11.29 -28.56
N HIS A 440 2.82 -11.36 -27.27
CA HIS A 440 3.76 -11.61 -26.18
C HIS A 440 4.26 -13.06 -26.21
N LEU A 441 3.52 -14.02 -26.78
CA LEU A 441 3.97 -15.42 -26.91
C LEU A 441 5.24 -15.57 -27.76
N VAL A 442 5.45 -14.68 -28.74
CA VAL A 442 6.45 -14.84 -29.80
C VAL A 442 7.65 -13.89 -29.64
N ASN A 443 7.48 -12.70 -29.05
CA ASN A 443 8.55 -11.70 -28.95
C ASN A 443 9.16 -11.63 -27.53
N LYS A 444 10.47 -11.91 -27.42
CA LYS A 444 11.24 -11.80 -26.16
C LYS A 444 11.30 -10.38 -25.61
N GLU A 445 11.28 -9.36 -26.49
CA GLU A 445 11.43 -7.95 -26.11
C GLU A 445 10.14 -7.39 -25.48
N GLY A 446 8.96 -7.72 -26.02
CA GLY A 446 7.67 -7.19 -25.56
C GLY A 446 7.29 -7.59 -24.12
N ARG A 447 7.78 -8.74 -23.64
CA ARG A 447 7.49 -9.24 -22.28
C ARG A 447 8.37 -8.62 -21.20
N LEU A 448 9.61 -8.25 -21.52
CA LEU A 448 10.46 -7.49 -20.62
C LEU A 448 9.79 -6.13 -20.30
N LEU A 449 9.04 -5.57 -21.25
CA LEU A 449 8.34 -4.28 -21.10
C LEU A 449 7.29 -4.29 -19.98
N GLU A 450 6.43 -5.30 -19.91
CA GLU A 450 5.38 -5.38 -18.87
C GLU A 450 5.98 -5.54 -17.48
N ASN A 451 6.96 -6.44 -17.33
CA ASN A 451 7.62 -6.64 -16.04
C ASN A 451 8.37 -5.38 -15.58
N ILE A 452 9.02 -4.67 -16.52
CA ILE A 452 9.66 -3.38 -16.24
C ILE A 452 8.61 -2.34 -15.83
N TYR A 453 7.47 -2.28 -16.52
CA TYR A 453 6.37 -1.39 -16.17
C TYR A 453 5.79 -1.69 -14.78
N TYR A 454 5.52 -2.96 -14.47
CA TYR A 454 5.01 -3.38 -13.16
C TYR A 454 6.02 -3.13 -12.04
N LEU A 455 7.32 -3.40 -12.27
CA LEU A 455 8.39 -3.06 -11.34
C LEU A 455 8.47 -1.54 -11.11
N ALA A 456 8.38 -0.73 -12.17
CA ALA A 456 8.40 0.72 -12.05
C ALA A 456 7.19 1.24 -11.25
N ARG A 457 5.99 0.69 -11.46
CA ARG A 457 4.80 0.99 -10.63
C ARG A 457 5.02 0.62 -9.17
N SER A 458 5.55 -0.57 -8.91
CA SER A 458 5.82 -1.03 -7.56
C SER A 458 6.87 -0.16 -6.84
N LEU A 459 7.96 0.19 -7.51
CA LEU A 459 8.96 1.13 -6.99
C LEU A 459 8.36 2.51 -6.71
N ARG A 460 7.48 3.01 -7.57
CA ARG A 460 6.76 4.27 -7.33
C ARG A 460 5.88 4.17 -6.08
N ALA A 461 5.15 3.07 -5.91
CA ALA A 461 4.32 2.83 -4.72
C ALA A 461 5.13 2.67 -3.43
N GLU A 462 6.35 2.14 -3.53
CA GLU A 462 7.36 2.11 -2.45
C GLU A 462 7.91 3.52 -2.12
N GLY A 463 7.57 4.55 -2.91
CA GLY A 463 8.06 5.92 -2.75
C GLY A 463 9.43 6.16 -3.38
N ARG A 464 9.85 5.33 -4.34
CA ARG A 464 11.16 5.36 -5.00
C ARG A 464 11.07 5.80 -6.46
N SER A 465 10.42 6.94 -6.72
CA SER A 465 10.10 7.43 -8.07
C SER A 465 11.32 7.64 -8.97
N GLU A 466 12.46 8.09 -8.43
CA GLU A 466 13.69 8.22 -9.21
C GLU A 466 14.19 6.86 -9.71
N ARG A 467 14.20 5.84 -8.85
CA ARG A 467 14.58 4.48 -9.23
C ARG A 467 13.57 3.88 -10.21
N ALA A 468 12.28 4.14 -10.02
CA ALA A 468 11.24 3.74 -10.96
C ALA A 468 11.48 4.35 -12.35
N TRP A 469 11.88 5.63 -12.43
CA TRP A 469 12.22 6.27 -13.70
C TRP A 469 13.45 5.67 -14.36
N GLN A 470 14.50 5.35 -13.60
CA GLN A 470 15.69 4.67 -14.14
C GLN A 470 15.35 3.32 -14.77
N ILE A 471 14.36 2.61 -14.20
CA ILE A 471 13.89 1.33 -14.73
C ILE A 471 13.00 1.54 -15.97
N LEU A 472 12.03 2.46 -15.89
CA LEU A 472 11.07 2.70 -16.97
C LEU A 472 11.70 3.36 -18.21
N SER A 473 12.68 4.24 -18.03
CA SER A 473 13.37 4.92 -19.15
C SER A 473 14.09 3.96 -20.08
N GLY A 474 14.46 2.76 -19.61
CA GLY A 474 14.98 1.68 -20.46
C GLY A 474 14.01 1.20 -21.54
N LEU A 475 12.73 1.56 -21.47
CA LEU A 475 11.72 1.22 -22.47
C LEU A 475 11.67 2.19 -23.67
N ASN A 476 12.45 3.28 -23.66
CA ASN A 476 12.44 4.32 -24.70
C ASN A 476 11.02 4.84 -25.01
N ILE A 477 10.34 5.37 -23.98
CA ILE A 477 8.95 5.82 -24.08
C ILE A 477 8.80 6.97 -25.10
N ASP A 478 7.94 6.76 -26.09
CA ASP A 478 7.65 7.67 -27.19
C ASP A 478 6.14 7.79 -27.47
N GLU A 479 5.78 8.54 -28.51
CA GLU A 479 4.39 8.77 -28.95
C GLU A 479 3.64 7.48 -29.36
N LYS A 480 4.37 6.41 -29.71
CA LYS A 480 3.80 5.11 -30.11
C LYS A 480 3.63 4.15 -28.94
N SER A 481 4.25 4.46 -27.80
CA SER A 481 4.17 3.66 -26.59
C SER A 481 2.74 3.64 -26.02
N PRO A 482 2.32 2.58 -25.30
CA PRO A 482 1.01 2.55 -24.66
C PRO A 482 0.78 3.77 -23.76
N MET A 483 -0.43 4.35 -23.79
CA MET A 483 -0.80 5.54 -23.00
C MET A 483 -0.44 5.39 -21.52
N ARG A 484 -0.69 4.21 -20.94
CA ARG A 484 -0.35 3.92 -19.53
C ARG A 484 1.15 4.00 -19.22
N TYR A 485 2.03 3.77 -20.19
CA TYR A 485 3.48 3.93 -20.03
C TYR A 485 3.86 5.40 -20.08
N GLN A 486 3.29 6.15 -21.02
CA GLN A 486 3.48 7.60 -21.11
C GLN A 486 2.98 8.31 -19.85
N GLN A 487 1.82 7.92 -19.30
CA GLN A 487 1.29 8.45 -18.05
C GLN A 487 2.18 8.14 -16.85
N LEU A 488 2.68 6.91 -16.74
CA LEU A 488 3.62 6.55 -15.67
C LEU A 488 4.93 7.36 -15.82
N ALA A 489 5.48 7.45 -17.03
CA ALA A 489 6.67 8.25 -17.32
C ALA A 489 6.48 9.72 -16.91
N ALA A 490 5.37 10.34 -17.32
CA ALA A 490 5.04 11.71 -16.95
C ALA A 490 4.94 11.89 -15.43
N SER A 491 4.29 10.95 -14.74
CA SER A 491 4.17 10.99 -13.28
C SER A 491 5.52 10.89 -12.56
N LEU A 492 6.40 10.00 -13.02
CA LEU A 492 7.72 9.78 -12.44
C LEU A 492 8.67 10.95 -12.67
N LEU A 493 8.64 11.54 -13.87
CA LEU A 493 9.38 12.74 -14.21
C LEU A 493 8.91 13.94 -13.38
N ALA A 494 7.60 14.12 -13.22
CA ALA A 494 7.02 15.17 -12.38
C ALA A 494 7.38 14.99 -10.89
N GLU A 495 7.26 13.77 -10.35
CA GLU A 495 7.61 13.45 -8.96
C GLU A 495 9.12 13.60 -8.68
N SER A 496 9.96 13.33 -9.68
CA SER A 496 11.42 13.48 -9.59
C SER A 496 11.91 14.87 -10.02
N ALA A 497 11.00 15.83 -10.24
CA ALA A 497 11.30 17.21 -10.66
C ALA A 497 12.14 17.34 -11.95
N GLN A 498 12.05 16.38 -12.88
CA GLN A 498 12.74 16.39 -14.17
C GLN A 498 11.86 17.05 -15.26
N TYR A 499 11.67 18.37 -15.15
CA TYR A 499 10.69 19.10 -15.96
C TYR A 499 11.10 19.26 -17.44
N GLU A 500 12.39 19.30 -17.76
CA GLU A 500 12.86 19.35 -19.16
C GLU A 500 12.52 18.06 -19.92
N GLU A 501 12.75 16.90 -19.30
CA GLU A 501 12.41 15.61 -19.91
C GLU A 501 10.88 15.42 -19.98
N LEU A 502 10.14 15.93 -18.98
CA LEU A 502 8.69 15.96 -19.02
C LEU A 502 8.18 16.79 -20.22
N ASP A 503 8.75 17.97 -20.46
CA ASP A 503 8.36 18.83 -21.60
C ASP A 503 8.65 18.16 -22.95
N LYS A 504 9.77 17.43 -23.08
CA LYS A 504 10.06 16.60 -24.26
C LYS A 504 9.02 15.51 -24.46
N LEU A 505 8.67 14.77 -23.39
CA LEU A 505 7.66 13.71 -23.45
C LEU A 505 6.30 14.26 -23.89
N LEU A 506 5.84 15.37 -23.29
CA LEU A 506 4.56 15.98 -23.63
C LEU A 506 4.51 16.54 -25.05
N SER A 507 5.63 17.01 -25.59
CA SER A 507 5.71 17.53 -26.96
C SER A 507 5.45 16.47 -28.02
N GLY A 508 5.65 15.19 -27.70
CA GLY A 508 5.35 14.05 -28.58
C GLY A 508 3.90 13.57 -28.53
N ILE A 509 3.07 14.05 -27.60
CA ILE A 509 1.69 13.56 -27.41
C ILE A 509 0.72 14.45 -28.20
N GLN A 510 0.14 13.91 -29.29
CA GLN A 510 -0.70 14.68 -30.22
C GLN A 510 -2.18 14.77 -29.78
N GLU A 511 -2.72 13.74 -29.13
CA GLU A 511 -4.09 13.72 -28.59
C GLU A 511 -4.08 13.40 -27.10
N PHE A 512 -4.89 14.13 -26.33
CA PHE A 512 -5.01 13.98 -24.88
C PHE A 512 -6.40 13.44 -24.51
N PRO A 513 -6.67 12.13 -24.60
CA PRO A 513 -7.71 11.54 -23.77
C PRO A 513 -7.34 11.76 -22.29
N GLU A 514 -8.33 11.94 -21.41
CA GLU A 514 -8.12 12.35 -19.99
C GLU A 514 -7.47 13.75 -19.86
N VAL A 515 -8.20 14.76 -20.37
CA VAL A 515 -7.73 16.14 -20.56
C VAL A 515 -7.05 16.71 -19.30
N PHE A 516 -7.60 16.48 -18.11
CA PHE A 516 -7.10 17.11 -16.89
C PHE A 516 -5.77 16.54 -16.37
N ILE A 517 -5.45 15.27 -16.64
CA ILE A 517 -4.14 14.70 -16.28
C ILE A 517 -3.02 15.38 -17.07
N TRP A 518 -3.23 15.54 -18.38
CA TRP A 518 -2.22 16.12 -19.26
C TRP A 518 -2.11 17.63 -19.10
N GLU A 519 -3.23 18.31 -18.87
CA GLU A 519 -3.23 19.72 -18.49
C GLU A 519 -2.48 19.96 -17.18
N TYR A 520 -2.58 19.05 -16.20
CA TYR A 520 -1.80 19.15 -14.97
C TYR A 520 -0.29 19.16 -15.26
N TYR A 521 0.23 18.22 -16.07
CA TYR A 521 1.66 18.17 -16.38
C TYR A 521 2.12 19.41 -17.16
N LYS A 522 1.29 19.92 -18.08
CA LYS A 522 1.55 21.19 -18.76
C LYS A 522 1.60 22.37 -17.79
N SER A 523 0.66 22.43 -16.84
CA SER A 523 0.64 23.46 -15.80
C SER A 523 1.89 23.39 -14.92
N LEU A 524 2.37 22.19 -14.55
CA LEU A 524 3.62 22.05 -13.81
C LEU A 524 4.81 22.64 -14.57
N ILE A 525 4.94 22.36 -15.86
CA ILE A 525 6.03 22.94 -16.69
C ILE A 525 5.89 24.46 -16.80
N GLN A 526 4.68 24.99 -16.94
CA GLN A 526 4.48 26.44 -17.00
C GLN A 526 4.88 27.10 -15.68
N ILE A 527 4.55 26.50 -14.54
CA ILE A 527 4.95 26.98 -13.21
C ILE A 527 6.47 26.93 -13.06
N TYR A 528 7.10 25.83 -13.48
CA TYR A 528 8.56 25.69 -13.54
C TYR A 528 9.21 26.83 -14.35
N ARG A 529 8.58 27.26 -15.45
CA ARG A 529 9.01 28.39 -16.29
C ARG A 529 8.65 29.77 -15.72
N GLY A 530 8.14 29.85 -14.49
CA GLY A 530 7.79 31.10 -13.81
C GLY A 530 6.39 31.65 -14.12
N SER A 531 5.52 30.86 -14.75
CA SER A 531 4.12 31.25 -14.97
C SER A 531 3.27 31.04 -13.72
N THR A 532 2.15 31.73 -13.62
CA THR A 532 1.17 31.52 -12.54
C THR A 532 0.30 30.29 -12.81
N LEU A 533 -0.15 29.63 -11.75
CA LEU A 533 -1.07 28.48 -11.86
C LEU A 533 -2.42 28.92 -12.45
N SER A 534 -2.75 28.37 -13.62
CA SER A 534 -4.07 28.48 -14.25
C SER A 534 -4.90 27.23 -13.94
N ILE A 535 -6.19 27.42 -13.67
CA ILE A 535 -7.13 26.32 -13.40
C ILE A 535 -7.91 26.03 -14.69
N PRO A 536 -7.88 24.78 -15.20
CA PRO A 536 -8.66 24.41 -16.37
C PRO A 536 -10.17 24.57 -16.19
N LYS A 537 -10.85 24.89 -17.29
CA LYS A 537 -12.30 24.99 -17.32
C LYS A 537 -12.90 23.59 -17.20
N GLY A 538 -13.85 23.40 -16.28
CA GLY A 538 -14.51 22.11 -16.07
C GLY A 538 -13.84 21.23 -14.99
N LEU A 539 -12.73 21.68 -14.39
CA LEU A 539 -12.00 20.87 -13.41
C LEU A 539 -12.81 20.57 -12.15
N PHE A 540 -13.63 21.51 -11.67
CA PHE A 540 -14.40 21.31 -10.43
C PHE A 540 -15.56 20.33 -10.59
N GLU A 541 -15.95 20.07 -11.84
CA GLU A 541 -17.01 19.14 -12.20
C GLU A 541 -16.52 17.69 -12.27
N THR A 542 -15.19 17.43 -12.29
CA THR A 542 -14.66 16.06 -12.37
C THR A 542 -15.12 15.17 -11.21
N GLU A 543 -15.47 13.93 -11.52
CA GLU A 543 -15.76 12.87 -10.55
C GLU A 543 -14.63 11.84 -10.47
N GLU A 544 -13.60 12.00 -11.29
CA GLU A 544 -12.49 11.06 -11.38
C GLU A 544 -11.52 11.23 -10.20
N SER A 545 -11.42 10.19 -9.38
CA SER A 545 -10.62 10.20 -8.15
C SER A 545 -9.15 10.57 -8.38
N HIS A 546 -8.55 10.10 -9.48
CA HIS A 546 -7.15 10.37 -9.80
C HIS A 546 -6.92 11.84 -10.19
N GLU A 547 -7.86 12.47 -10.91
CA GLU A 547 -7.79 13.89 -11.27
C GLU A 547 -7.94 14.78 -10.03
N LEU A 548 -8.90 14.44 -9.15
CA LEU A 548 -9.10 15.12 -7.87
C LEU A 548 -7.83 15.10 -7.01
N VAL A 549 -7.17 13.94 -6.90
CA VAL A 549 -5.95 13.80 -6.12
C VAL A 549 -4.80 14.59 -6.75
N LEU A 550 -4.62 14.50 -8.07
CA LEU A 550 -3.53 15.15 -8.81
C LEU A 550 -3.63 16.68 -8.69
N TRP A 551 -4.78 17.24 -9.06
CA TRP A 551 -5.02 18.68 -8.98
C TRP A 551 -5.14 19.18 -7.54
N GLY A 552 -5.75 18.40 -6.65
CA GLY A 552 -5.85 18.75 -5.23
C GLY A 552 -4.48 18.88 -4.57
N LYS A 553 -3.52 18.00 -4.89
CA LYS A 553 -2.12 18.11 -4.43
C LYS A 553 -1.46 19.39 -4.95
N LEU A 554 -1.69 19.76 -6.22
CA LEU A 554 -1.14 21.00 -6.80
C LEU A 554 -1.77 22.26 -6.19
N LEU A 555 -3.10 22.30 -6.04
CA LEU A 555 -3.80 23.41 -5.40
C LEU A 555 -3.35 23.57 -3.94
N SER A 556 -3.17 22.45 -3.22
CA SER A 556 -2.61 22.46 -1.86
C SER A 556 -1.18 23.01 -1.85
N LYS A 557 -0.30 22.58 -2.76
CA LYS A 557 1.09 23.07 -2.86
C LYS A 557 1.17 24.55 -3.24
N ALA A 558 0.22 25.03 -4.04
CA ALA A 558 0.11 26.42 -4.47
C ALA A 558 -0.64 27.34 -3.49
N ASP A 559 -0.98 26.86 -2.29
CA ASP A 559 -1.79 27.57 -1.27
C ASP A 559 -3.14 28.11 -1.81
N ARG A 560 -3.75 27.40 -2.77
CA ARG A 560 -5.05 27.72 -3.36
C ARG A 560 -6.19 27.00 -2.64
N LEU A 561 -6.26 27.18 -1.31
CA LEU A 561 -7.18 26.43 -0.43
C LEU A 561 -8.65 26.61 -0.78
N ASN A 562 -9.07 27.79 -1.24
CA ASN A 562 -10.44 28.03 -1.68
C ASN A 562 -10.82 27.19 -2.91
N ASP A 563 -9.89 27.01 -3.85
CA ASP A 563 -10.12 26.21 -5.04
C ASP A 563 -10.02 24.72 -4.73
N LEU A 564 -9.14 24.33 -3.79
CA LEU A 564 -9.13 22.98 -3.23
C LEU A 564 -10.48 22.64 -2.59
N GLY A 565 -11.06 23.57 -1.82
CA GLY A 565 -12.38 23.42 -1.23
C GLY A 565 -13.48 23.23 -2.28
N LYS A 566 -13.44 23.99 -3.38
CA LYS A 566 -14.37 23.78 -4.52
C LYS A 566 -14.19 22.43 -5.19
N LEU A 567 -12.94 22.01 -5.41
CA LEU A 567 -12.63 20.72 -6.04
C LEU A 567 -13.16 19.54 -5.23
N LEU A 568 -13.10 19.63 -3.90
CA LEU A 568 -13.55 18.57 -2.99
C LEU A 568 -15.03 18.68 -2.61
N ALA A 569 -15.72 19.77 -2.97
CA ALA A 569 -17.08 20.04 -2.54
C ALA A 569 -18.08 19.01 -3.12
N GLY A 570 -18.91 18.44 -2.25
CA GLY A 570 -19.95 17.47 -2.65
C GLY A 570 -19.41 16.09 -3.07
N LYS A 571 -18.10 15.85 -2.99
CA LYS A 571 -17.48 14.57 -3.35
C LYS A 571 -17.43 13.64 -2.13
N THR A 572 -17.93 12.42 -2.26
CA THR A 572 -18.00 11.39 -1.20
C THR A 572 -16.94 10.28 -1.37
N LEU A 573 -15.86 10.57 -2.09
CA LEU A 573 -14.79 9.59 -2.32
C LEU A 573 -14.01 9.37 -1.03
N ASN A 574 -14.28 8.24 -0.37
CA ASN A 574 -13.60 7.81 0.85
C ASN A 574 -12.38 6.95 0.48
N ILE A 575 -11.42 7.57 -0.20
CA ILE A 575 -10.09 6.99 -0.40
C ILE A 575 -9.07 7.77 0.41
N PRO A 576 -7.98 7.14 0.89
CA PRO A 576 -7.02 7.80 1.75
C PRO A 576 -6.48 9.13 1.20
N ASP A 577 -6.23 9.24 -0.10
CA ASP A 577 -5.61 10.44 -0.68
C ASP A 577 -6.56 11.65 -0.74
N THR A 578 -7.85 11.45 -1.02
CA THR A 578 -8.85 12.52 -0.99
C THR A 578 -9.15 12.96 0.44
N LEU A 579 -9.22 12.02 1.38
CA LEU A 579 -9.33 12.31 2.81
C LEU A 579 -8.12 13.09 3.32
N ASN A 580 -6.90 12.73 2.89
CA ASN A 580 -5.69 13.46 3.27
C ASN A 580 -5.68 14.89 2.71
N LEU A 581 -6.25 15.14 1.52
CA LEU A 581 -6.42 16.49 0.97
C LEU A 581 -7.48 17.30 1.75
N ARG A 582 -8.60 16.65 2.12
CA ARG A 582 -9.63 17.25 2.97
C ARG A 582 -9.07 17.60 4.36
N LEU A 583 -8.32 16.70 4.98
CA LEU A 583 -7.63 16.92 6.25
C LEU A 583 -6.72 18.14 6.19
N LYS A 584 -5.95 18.30 5.10
CA LYS A 584 -5.10 19.48 4.91
C LYS A 584 -5.91 20.77 4.88
N LEU A 585 -7.06 20.77 4.21
CA LEU A 585 -7.96 21.92 4.16
C LEU A 585 -8.53 22.23 5.55
N GLU A 586 -8.97 21.22 6.28
CA GLU A 586 -9.54 21.35 7.63
C GLU A 586 -8.51 21.84 8.65
N LEU A 587 -7.29 21.30 8.63
CA LEU A 587 -6.17 21.77 9.44
C LEU A 587 -5.84 23.24 9.14
N ALA A 588 -5.82 23.64 7.86
CA ALA A 588 -5.53 25.02 7.46
C ALA A 588 -6.65 26.01 7.83
N GLN A 589 -7.85 25.50 8.13
CA GLN A 589 -9.02 26.27 8.55
C GLN A 589 -9.30 26.14 10.06
N ASN A 590 -8.41 25.48 10.82
CA ASN A 590 -8.58 25.20 12.24
C ASN A 590 -9.90 24.48 12.59
N ARG A 591 -10.44 23.66 11.68
CA ARG A 591 -11.64 22.84 11.92
C ARG A 591 -11.23 21.52 12.57
N TRP A 592 -10.91 21.57 13.86
CA TRP A 592 -10.24 20.47 14.58
C TRP A 592 -11.09 19.22 14.72
N GLU A 593 -12.40 19.36 14.95
CA GLU A 593 -13.34 18.24 15.06
C GLU A 593 -13.51 17.52 13.71
N ASP A 594 -13.74 18.28 12.63
CA ASP A 594 -13.80 17.74 11.27
C ASP A 594 -12.47 17.04 10.90
N ALA A 595 -11.34 17.68 11.23
CA ALA A 595 -10.01 17.14 10.99
C ALA A 595 -9.79 15.81 11.75
N LEU A 596 -10.30 15.69 12.98
CA LEU A 596 -10.22 14.45 13.75
C LEU A 596 -10.98 13.32 13.04
N GLU A 597 -12.22 13.57 12.64
CA GLU A 597 -13.05 12.59 11.93
C GLU A 597 -12.38 12.14 10.61
N THR A 598 -11.97 13.10 9.78
CA THR A 598 -11.28 12.83 8.51
C THR A 598 -9.98 12.06 8.70
N ALA A 599 -9.17 12.40 9.72
CA ALA A 599 -7.91 11.71 9.99
C ALA A 599 -8.12 10.27 10.51
N LEU A 600 -9.14 10.05 11.35
CA LEU A 600 -9.53 8.71 11.80
C LEU A 600 -10.07 7.87 10.63
N GLU A 601 -10.89 8.44 9.76
CA GLU A 601 -11.37 7.75 8.56
C GLU A 601 -10.21 7.37 7.63
N SER A 602 -9.26 8.29 7.39
CA SER A 602 -8.08 8.01 6.57
C SER A 602 -7.21 6.91 7.16
N THR A 603 -6.96 6.93 8.47
CA THR A 603 -6.14 5.91 9.15
C THR A 603 -6.87 4.56 9.30
N ALA A 604 -8.20 4.56 9.32
CA ALA A 604 -9.00 3.34 9.27
C ALA A 604 -8.82 2.59 7.94
N LEU A 605 -8.72 3.35 6.84
CA LEU A 605 -8.50 2.83 5.49
C LEU A 605 -7.05 2.42 5.24
N ARG A 606 -6.08 3.20 5.73
CA ARG A 606 -4.64 2.92 5.60
C ARG A 606 -3.91 3.33 6.87
N TYR A 607 -3.41 2.36 7.63
CA TYR A 607 -2.95 2.60 9.00
C TYR A 607 -1.55 3.18 9.03
N HIS A 608 -0.66 2.66 8.18
CA HIS A 608 0.74 3.05 8.12
C HIS A 608 0.94 4.41 7.40
N GLN A 609 0.41 5.48 8.00
CA GLN A 609 0.49 6.85 7.50
C GLN A 609 1.11 7.79 8.57
N PRO A 610 2.45 7.81 8.73
CA PRO A 610 3.10 8.56 9.81
C PRO A 610 2.77 10.06 9.82
N ASN A 611 2.55 10.67 8.65
CA ASN A 611 2.17 12.08 8.56
C ASN A 611 0.76 12.34 9.13
N ILE A 612 -0.17 11.39 8.96
CA ILE A 612 -1.55 11.51 9.47
C ILE A 612 -1.60 11.24 10.98
N HIS A 613 -0.78 10.31 11.49
CA HIS A 613 -0.58 10.16 12.94
C HIS A 613 0.05 11.41 13.58
N GLY A 614 0.93 12.11 12.85
CA GLY A 614 1.44 13.43 13.24
C GLY A 614 0.34 14.49 13.33
N ALA A 615 -0.55 14.53 12.33
CA ALA A 615 -1.74 15.37 12.35
C ALA A 615 -2.64 15.04 13.55
N LEU A 616 -2.96 13.76 13.78
CA LEU A 616 -3.75 13.30 14.95
C LEU A 616 -3.12 13.75 16.27
N ALA A 617 -1.79 13.64 16.42
CA ALA A 617 -1.12 14.10 17.64
C ALA A 617 -1.34 15.60 17.89
N VAL A 618 -1.34 16.43 16.84
CA VAL A 618 -1.62 17.87 16.92
C VAL A 618 -3.11 18.13 17.18
N ILE A 619 -4.01 17.45 16.45
CA ILE A 619 -5.47 17.59 16.58
C ILE A 619 -5.91 17.25 18.00
N PHE A 620 -5.49 16.09 18.54
CA PHE A 620 -5.78 15.70 19.91
C PHE A 620 -5.28 16.74 20.92
N LYS A 621 -4.08 17.30 20.70
CA LYS A 621 -3.56 18.38 21.56
C LYS A 621 -4.45 19.62 21.50
N LYS A 622 -4.88 20.05 20.31
CA LYS A 622 -5.79 21.22 20.13
C LYS A 622 -7.18 20.97 20.71
N LEU A 623 -7.64 19.72 20.73
CA LEU A 623 -8.90 19.28 21.36
C LEU A 623 -8.77 18.94 22.86
N ASN A 624 -7.62 19.23 23.49
CA ASN A 624 -7.36 18.97 24.91
C ASN A 624 -7.43 17.49 25.33
N MET A 625 -6.94 16.60 24.46
CA MET A 625 -6.85 15.15 24.62
C MET A 625 -5.37 14.69 24.71
N PRO A 626 -4.69 14.93 25.85
CA PRO A 626 -3.23 14.75 25.95
C PRO A 626 -2.78 13.27 25.90
N SER A 627 -3.61 12.34 26.37
CA SER A 627 -3.28 10.90 26.37
C SER A 627 -3.26 10.33 24.94
N GLU A 628 -4.26 10.72 24.16
CA GLU A 628 -4.45 10.35 22.76
C GLU A 628 -3.39 11.02 21.89
N SER A 629 -3.07 12.29 22.17
CA SER A 629 -1.96 13.00 21.52
C SER A 629 -0.62 12.27 21.74
N TYR A 630 -0.33 11.87 22.99
CA TYR A 630 0.86 11.09 23.31
C TYR A 630 0.87 9.73 22.59
N SER A 631 -0.26 9.03 22.58
CA SER A 631 -0.39 7.72 21.92
C SER A 631 -0.16 7.82 20.42
N ALA A 632 -0.78 8.80 19.75
CA ALA A 632 -0.58 9.08 18.33
C ALA A 632 0.89 9.41 18.02
N ARG A 633 1.57 10.16 18.89
CA ARG A 633 3.01 10.47 18.75
C ARG A 633 3.89 9.22 18.85
N VAL A 634 3.62 8.34 19.83
CA VAL A 634 4.37 7.09 20.00
C VAL A 634 4.18 6.19 18.79
N LEU A 635 2.96 6.07 18.28
CA LEU A 635 2.67 5.31 17.05
C LEU A 635 3.39 5.89 15.84
N GLN A 636 3.34 7.21 15.66
CA GLN A 636 4.07 7.90 14.59
C GLN A 636 5.56 7.56 14.63
N LEU A 637 6.21 7.67 15.79
CA LEU A 637 7.63 7.35 15.97
C LEU A 637 7.95 5.89 15.67
N LYS A 638 7.12 4.95 16.15
CA LYS A 638 7.26 3.51 15.84
C LYS A 638 7.20 3.24 14.33
N MET A 639 6.27 3.88 13.62
CA MET A 639 6.13 3.74 12.16
C MET A 639 7.33 4.29 11.40
N MET A 640 7.93 5.38 11.88
CA MET A 640 9.09 6.00 11.22
C MET A 640 10.41 5.23 11.45
N GLY A 641 10.45 4.31 12.42
CA GLY A 641 11.64 3.54 12.78
C GLY A 641 12.68 4.35 13.59
N ILE A 642 13.77 3.67 13.98
CA ILE A 642 14.88 4.29 14.72
C ILE A 642 15.70 5.13 13.74
N GLN A 643 15.78 6.44 13.98
CA GLN A 643 16.68 7.31 13.23
C GLN A 643 18.10 7.27 13.80
N GLY A 644 19.09 7.29 12.90
CA GLY A 644 20.51 7.39 13.25
C GLY A 644 20.88 8.73 13.88
N SER A 645 22.11 8.82 14.42
CA SER A 645 22.64 9.99 15.15
C SER A 645 23.09 11.14 14.24
N GLU A 646 22.23 11.59 13.32
CA GLU A 646 22.56 12.70 12.42
C GLU A 646 22.58 14.05 13.16
N ALA A 647 23.42 14.98 12.70
CA ALA A 647 23.43 16.34 13.23
C ALA A 647 22.11 17.08 12.91
N PRO A 648 21.63 17.96 13.81
CA PRO A 648 20.41 18.73 13.58
C PRO A 648 20.54 19.70 12.41
N LEU A 649 19.46 19.89 11.67
CA LEU A 649 19.31 21.03 10.77
C LEU A 649 18.75 22.22 11.56
N PHE A 650 19.50 23.33 11.65
CA PHE A 650 19.01 24.53 12.34
C PHE A 650 18.34 25.48 11.35
N ILE A 651 17.14 25.93 11.66
CA ILE A 651 16.40 26.90 10.83
C ILE A 651 16.04 28.09 11.71
N VAL A 652 16.36 29.30 11.25
CA VAL A 652 15.87 30.54 11.87
C VAL A 652 14.74 31.10 11.02
N SER A 653 13.58 31.27 11.64
CA SER A 653 12.35 31.73 11.00
C SER A 653 11.70 32.89 11.77
N GLY A 654 10.73 33.52 11.13
CA GLY A 654 9.96 34.65 11.64
C GLY A 654 9.70 35.70 10.56
N PRO A 655 8.80 36.67 10.82
CA PRO A 655 8.47 37.70 9.85
C PRO A 655 9.68 38.60 9.54
N PRO A 656 9.77 39.23 8.36
CA PRO A 656 10.78 40.25 8.11
C PRO A 656 10.76 41.32 9.21
N ARG A 657 11.93 41.68 9.73
CA ARG A 657 12.13 42.63 10.87
C ARG A 657 11.74 42.13 12.27
N SER A 658 11.47 40.83 12.44
CA SER A 658 11.29 40.20 13.76
C SER A 658 12.59 40.01 14.56
N GLY A 659 13.75 40.18 13.92
CA GLY A 659 15.05 39.92 14.54
C GLY A 659 15.70 38.59 14.15
N THR A 660 15.28 37.94 13.07
CA THR A 660 15.91 36.71 12.55
C THR A 660 17.42 36.79 12.37
N SER A 661 17.98 37.93 11.95
CA SER A 661 19.45 38.11 11.89
C SER A 661 20.12 38.08 13.27
N MET A 662 19.40 38.42 14.34
CA MET A 662 19.84 38.29 15.73
C MET A 662 19.96 36.82 16.13
N ALA A 663 18.92 36.02 15.85
CA ALA A 663 18.93 34.59 16.13
C ALA A 663 20.04 33.86 15.36
N MET A 664 20.29 34.22 14.09
CA MET A 664 21.42 33.69 13.33
C MET A 664 22.77 33.99 14.02
N GLN A 665 22.97 35.22 14.51
CA GLN A 665 24.18 35.57 15.26
C GLN A 665 24.28 34.82 16.59
N LEU A 666 23.17 34.64 17.30
CA LEU A 666 23.12 33.86 18.54
C LEU A 666 23.56 32.41 18.31
N LEU A 667 23.06 31.76 17.26
CA LEU A 667 23.46 30.40 16.89
C LEU A 667 24.95 30.32 16.51
N ALA A 668 25.47 31.31 15.77
CA ALA A 668 26.89 31.39 15.44
C ALA A 668 27.77 31.54 16.70
N ALA A 669 27.37 32.40 17.64
CA ALA A 669 28.08 32.57 18.91
C ALA A 669 28.03 31.29 19.77
N ALA A 670 26.93 30.53 19.67
CA ALA A 670 26.76 29.21 20.27
C ALA A 670 27.52 28.09 19.53
N GLY A 671 28.26 28.40 18.47
CA GLY A 671 29.12 27.46 17.74
C GLY A 671 28.47 26.74 16.56
N VAL A 672 27.27 27.15 16.13
CA VAL A 672 26.60 26.59 14.95
C VAL A 672 27.08 27.31 13.69
N GLY A 673 27.54 26.56 12.68
CA GLY A 673 27.93 27.16 11.39
C GLY A 673 26.75 27.82 10.67
N LEU A 674 26.98 28.84 9.84
CA LEU A 674 25.91 29.54 9.12
C LEU A 674 25.93 29.22 7.62
N VAL A 675 24.74 29.15 7.00
CA VAL A 675 24.54 29.07 5.56
C VAL A 675 24.08 30.43 5.05
N THR A 676 24.89 31.06 4.20
CA THR A 676 24.64 32.38 3.60
C THR A 676 25.39 32.49 2.28
N ASP A 677 24.83 33.19 1.29
CA ASP A 677 25.51 33.46 0.00
C ASP A 677 26.34 34.75 0.03
N ASN A 678 26.22 35.55 1.10
CA ASN A 678 26.86 36.85 1.29
C ASN A 678 26.61 37.87 0.16
N ILE A 679 25.54 37.70 -0.62
CA ILE A 679 25.19 38.61 -1.73
C ILE A 679 24.67 39.95 -1.18
N ARG A 680 23.80 39.91 -0.16
CA ARG A 680 23.24 41.12 0.45
C ARG A 680 24.16 41.66 1.54
N GLN A 681 24.85 42.75 1.22
CA GLN A 681 25.78 43.46 2.10
C GLN A 681 25.07 44.22 3.23
N LYS A 682 25.81 44.57 4.28
CA LYS A 682 25.35 45.41 5.40
C LYS A 682 24.89 46.79 4.91
N ASP A 683 23.86 47.34 5.55
CA ASP A 683 23.30 48.66 5.25
C ASP A 683 22.90 49.41 6.53
N LYS A 684 22.30 50.61 6.38
CA LYS A 684 21.83 51.43 7.51
C LYS A 684 20.70 50.78 8.34
N PHE A 685 20.02 49.77 7.80
CA PHE A 685 18.92 49.08 8.47
C PHE A 685 19.35 47.76 9.12
N ASN A 686 20.52 47.24 8.75
CA ASN A 686 21.16 46.07 9.33
C ASN A 686 22.69 46.16 9.23
N ALA A 687 23.31 46.81 10.21
CA ALA A 687 24.75 47.11 10.24
C ALA A 687 25.65 45.86 10.27
N ARG A 688 25.13 44.70 10.71
CA ARG A 688 25.87 43.43 10.79
C ARG A 688 25.64 42.51 9.58
N GLY A 689 24.99 42.99 8.53
CA GLY A 689 24.79 42.24 7.29
C GLY A 689 23.65 41.21 7.37
N TYR A 690 23.35 40.63 6.22
CA TYR A 690 22.23 39.70 6.05
C TYR A 690 22.74 38.27 5.91
N PHE A 691 21.89 37.32 6.29
CA PHE A 691 22.20 35.88 6.32
C PHE A 691 21.25 35.09 5.41
N GLU A 692 20.77 35.74 4.35
CA GLU A 692 19.92 35.08 3.37
C GLU A 692 20.79 34.23 2.42
N HIS A 693 20.17 33.18 1.87
CA HIS A 693 20.72 32.41 0.78
C HIS A 693 19.68 32.35 -0.34
N ASN A 694 20.03 32.76 -1.55
CA ASN A 694 19.08 32.90 -2.65
C ASN A 694 18.33 31.62 -2.99
N LYS A 695 18.98 30.45 -2.90
CA LYS A 695 18.34 29.13 -3.12
C LYS A 695 17.11 28.89 -2.22
N VAL A 696 17.03 29.52 -1.05
CA VAL A 696 15.86 29.38 -0.14
C VAL A 696 14.59 30.02 -0.72
N LYS A 697 14.73 30.98 -1.63
CA LYS A 697 13.60 31.66 -2.30
C LYS A 697 13.27 31.05 -3.65
N ASP A 698 14.08 30.11 -4.10
CA ASP A 698 13.95 29.51 -5.41
C ASP A 698 13.00 28.31 -5.34
N TRP A 699 12.29 28.07 -6.43
CA TRP A 699 11.33 26.98 -6.53
C TRP A 699 12.04 25.62 -6.64
N ASP A 700 13.34 25.62 -6.98
CA ASP A 700 14.23 24.46 -7.06
C ASP A 700 14.83 24.02 -5.70
N LEU A 701 14.43 24.66 -4.59
CA LEU A 701 14.85 24.24 -3.25
C LEU A 701 14.40 22.79 -3.02
N ASP A 702 15.37 21.91 -2.77
CA ASP A 702 15.16 20.48 -2.65
C ASP A 702 15.59 19.93 -1.27
N GLU A 703 15.03 18.78 -0.89
CA GLU A 703 15.31 18.10 0.37
C GLU A 703 16.79 17.72 0.53
N ASN A 704 17.44 17.31 -0.57
CA ASN A 704 18.84 16.86 -0.57
C ASN A 704 19.78 18.01 -0.21
N TRP A 705 19.55 19.20 -0.78
CA TRP A 705 20.32 20.39 -0.50
C TRP A 705 20.20 20.80 0.97
N LEU A 706 18.98 20.74 1.54
CA LEU A 706 18.75 21.00 2.96
C LEU A 706 19.44 19.96 3.85
N SER A 707 19.41 18.68 3.45
CA SER A 707 20.08 17.59 4.16
C SER A 707 21.60 17.80 4.23
N LEU A 708 22.23 18.29 3.16
CA LEU A 708 23.65 18.64 3.14
C LEU A 708 24.03 19.80 4.09
N GLN A 709 23.05 20.55 4.62
CA GLN A 709 23.30 21.64 5.57
C GLN A 709 23.20 21.24 7.04
N ARG A 710 23.05 19.94 7.35
CA ARG A 710 23.03 19.46 8.74
C ARG A 710 24.25 19.91 9.53
N GLY A 711 24.02 20.28 10.79
CA GLY A 711 25.01 20.91 11.68
C GLY A 711 25.17 22.42 11.48
N LYS A 712 24.48 23.02 10.50
CA LYS A 712 24.50 24.47 10.23
C LYS A 712 23.11 25.08 10.38
N ALA A 713 23.09 26.41 10.51
CA ALA A 713 21.90 27.24 10.56
C ALA A 713 21.67 27.97 9.24
N LEU A 714 20.43 27.89 8.75
CA LEU A 714 19.96 28.65 7.60
C LEU A 714 18.74 29.50 7.99
N LYS A 715 18.55 30.61 7.27
CA LYS A 715 17.42 31.50 7.47
C LYS A 715 16.35 31.23 6.43
N ILE A 716 15.16 30.81 6.87
CA ILE A 716 13.97 30.64 6.02
C ILE A 716 12.87 31.51 6.64
N VAL A 717 12.36 32.50 5.90
CA VAL A 717 11.27 33.35 6.41
C VAL A 717 9.97 32.54 6.52
N GLU A 718 9.12 32.92 7.47
CA GLU A 718 7.97 32.10 7.89
C GLU A 718 7.05 31.62 6.76
N PRO A 719 6.67 32.45 5.76
CA PRO A 719 5.85 31.96 4.64
C PRO A 719 6.55 30.90 3.77
N LEU A 720 7.87 30.99 3.62
CA LEU A 720 8.66 30.01 2.86
C LEU A 720 8.92 28.73 3.66
N LEU A 721 8.87 28.79 4.99
CA LEU A 721 9.03 27.61 5.84
C LEU A 721 7.86 26.64 5.65
N LEU A 722 6.65 27.16 5.46
CA LEU A 722 5.45 26.34 5.20
C LEU A 722 5.54 25.50 3.92
N SER A 723 6.27 25.98 2.91
CA SER A 723 6.45 25.27 1.65
C SER A 723 7.80 24.56 1.52
N ALA A 724 8.69 24.68 2.52
CA ALA A 724 10.04 24.11 2.46
C ALA A 724 10.02 22.57 2.52
N PRO A 725 10.79 21.87 1.67
CA PRO A 725 10.89 20.40 1.69
C PRO A 725 11.84 19.92 2.79
N LEU A 726 11.41 20.01 4.05
CA LEU A 726 12.25 19.72 5.21
C LEU A 726 12.67 18.24 5.29
N PRO A 727 13.97 17.92 5.35
CA PRO A 727 14.47 16.54 5.27
C PRO A 727 14.12 15.69 6.49
N ARG A 728 13.99 14.38 6.36
CA ARG A 728 13.86 13.49 7.55
C ARG A 728 15.03 13.68 8.51
N GLY A 729 14.79 13.62 9.82
CA GLY A 729 15.82 13.78 10.85
C GLY A 729 15.57 14.99 11.76
N LEU A 730 16.40 15.15 12.80
CA LEU A 730 16.26 16.23 13.78
C LEU A 730 16.35 17.62 13.14
N LYS A 731 15.39 18.50 13.45
CA LYS A 731 15.36 19.92 13.09
C LYS A 731 15.19 20.76 14.34
N VAL A 732 15.99 21.81 14.47
CA VAL A 732 15.83 22.82 15.53
C VAL A 732 15.43 24.13 14.87
N ILE A 733 14.16 24.49 15.01
CA ILE A 733 13.56 25.65 14.36
C ILE A 733 13.41 26.75 15.39
N VAL A 734 14.17 27.83 15.21
CA VAL A 734 14.18 29.01 16.06
C VAL A 734 13.30 30.09 15.43
N CYS A 735 12.11 30.29 15.99
CA CYS A 735 11.16 31.29 15.52
C CYS A 735 11.28 32.58 16.32
N MET A 736 11.60 33.67 15.63
CA MET A 736 11.62 35.02 16.21
C MET A 736 10.22 35.61 16.24
N ARG A 737 9.77 36.00 17.44
CA ARG A 737 8.52 36.70 17.70
C ARG A 737 8.81 38.17 18.04
N ARG A 738 7.93 39.06 17.62
CA ARG A 738 7.99 40.51 17.90
C ARG A 738 6.58 41.08 17.91
N SER A 739 6.35 42.15 18.67
CA SER A 739 5.08 42.89 18.61
C SER A 739 4.74 43.28 17.17
N LEU A 740 3.55 42.91 16.69
CA LEU A 740 3.14 43.13 15.30
C LEU A 740 3.10 44.61 14.93
N GLY A 741 2.68 45.48 15.86
CA GLY A 741 2.71 46.93 15.66
C GLY A 741 4.13 47.45 15.39
N SER A 742 5.08 47.07 16.26
CA SER A 742 6.49 47.45 16.11
C SER A 742 7.15 46.81 14.88
N LEU A 743 6.76 45.58 14.54
CA LEU A 743 7.23 44.89 13.34
C LEU A 743 6.81 45.62 12.06
N LEU A 744 5.52 45.92 11.92
CA LEU A 744 5.00 46.62 10.74
C LEU A 744 5.55 48.04 10.66
N GLN A 745 5.66 48.76 11.78
CA GLN A 745 6.30 50.08 11.81
C GLN A 745 7.76 50.02 11.31
N SER A 746 8.52 49.00 11.73
CA SER A 746 9.89 48.78 11.23
C SER A 746 9.93 48.49 9.73
N GLN A 747 8.97 47.72 9.21
CA GLN A 747 8.85 47.46 7.76
C GLN A 747 8.51 48.73 6.97
N ARG A 748 7.64 49.59 7.51
CA ARG A 748 7.26 50.88 6.90
C ARG A 748 8.43 51.85 6.85
N SER A 749 9.21 51.98 7.93
CA SER A 749 10.42 52.82 7.93
C SER A 749 11.44 52.34 6.90
N MET A 750 11.67 51.03 6.79
CA MET A 750 12.57 50.46 5.78
C MET A 750 12.11 50.75 4.34
N SER A 751 10.80 50.82 4.12
CA SER A 751 10.19 51.06 2.81
C SER A 751 9.96 52.56 2.51
N GLY A 752 10.34 53.46 3.41
CA GLY A 752 10.11 54.92 3.27
C GLY A 752 8.64 55.33 3.37
N ARG A 753 7.79 54.54 4.02
CA ARG A 753 6.33 54.73 4.10
C ARG A 753 5.84 54.85 5.55
N GLU A 754 6.54 55.63 6.37
CA GLU A 754 6.31 55.73 7.83
C GLU A 754 4.91 56.21 8.22
N SER A 755 4.27 57.02 7.37
CA SER A 755 2.91 57.52 7.58
C SER A 755 1.80 56.55 7.14
N ALA A 756 2.14 55.41 6.52
CA ALA A 756 1.15 54.45 6.08
C ALA A 756 0.50 53.76 7.30
N PRO A 757 -0.83 53.63 7.35
CA PRO A 757 -1.52 53.00 8.46
C PRO A 757 -1.07 51.53 8.63
N LEU A 758 -0.98 51.09 9.88
CA LEU A 758 -0.77 49.69 10.22
C LEU A 758 -2.11 48.97 10.11
N GLY A 759 -2.33 48.27 9.01
CA GLY A 759 -3.60 47.60 8.73
C GLY A 759 -3.83 46.39 9.65
N TRP A 760 -5.06 46.23 10.11
CA TRP A 760 -5.49 45.05 10.89
C TRP A 760 -5.31 43.76 10.07
N ASP A 761 -5.63 43.79 8.78
CA ASP A 761 -5.49 42.63 7.88
C ASP A 761 -4.03 42.15 7.76
N GLU A 762 -3.04 43.06 7.77
CA GLU A 762 -1.62 42.70 7.75
C GLU A 762 -1.18 42.02 9.06
N GLN A 763 -1.72 42.48 10.19
CA GLN A 763 -1.44 41.85 11.49
C GLN A 763 -2.08 40.46 11.56
N GLN A 764 -3.33 40.34 11.14
CA GLN A 764 -4.04 39.07 11.10
C GLN A 764 -3.31 38.06 10.20
N LEU A 765 -2.85 38.49 9.02
CA LEU A 765 -2.08 37.65 8.11
C LEU A 765 -0.83 37.06 8.76
N TRP A 766 -0.10 37.85 9.57
CA TRP A 766 1.07 37.33 10.29
C TRP A 766 0.68 36.35 11.39
N LEU A 767 -0.42 36.58 12.12
CA LEU A 767 -0.93 35.62 13.10
C LEU A 767 -1.30 34.30 12.43
N ASP A 768 -1.96 34.36 11.27
CA ASP A 768 -2.35 33.17 10.50
C ASP A 768 -1.10 32.38 10.05
N TYR A 769 -0.04 33.05 9.58
CA TYR A 769 1.22 32.38 9.24
C TYR A 769 1.89 31.71 10.44
N GLN A 770 1.83 32.34 11.61
CA GLN A 770 2.41 31.80 12.84
C GLN A 770 1.68 30.53 13.27
N GLU A 771 0.35 30.56 13.29
CA GLU A 771 -0.46 29.40 13.67
C GLU A 771 -0.27 28.24 12.69
N LYS A 772 -0.32 28.50 11.38
CA LYS A 772 -0.07 27.48 10.36
C LYS A 772 1.32 26.85 10.51
N THR A 773 2.34 27.66 10.82
CA THR A 773 3.71 27.18 11.03
C THR A 773 3.78 26.29 12.26
N GLU A 774 3.18 26.69 13.38
CA GLU A 774 3.14 25.89 14.60
C GLU A 774 2.50 24.53 14.33
N VAL A 775 1.33 24.50 13.69
CA VAL A 775 0.59 23.27 13.35
C VAL A 775 1.44 22.37 12.46
N GLN A 776 1.94 22.89 11.34
CA GLN A 776 2.68 22.10 10.36
C GLN A 776 3.97 21.51 10.93
N ILE A 777 4.76 22.33 11.64
CA ILE A 777 6.01 21.87 12.23
C ILE A 777 5.76 20.89 13.37
N SER A 778 4.71 21.09 14.18
CA SER A 778 4.39 20.18 15.29
C SER A 778 3.94 18.79 14.83
N MET A 779 3.49 18.64 13.58
CA MET A 779 3.19 17.31 13.02
C MET A 779 4.44 16.44 12.85
N ASP A 780 5.63 17.03 12.75
CA ASP A 780 6.90 16.29 12.64
C ASP A 780 7.46 15.96 14.04
N PRO A 781 7.66 14.68 14.39
CA PRO A 781 8.17 14.29 15.71
C PRO A 781 9.65 14.61 15.91
N HIS A 782 10.37 14.91 14.84
CA HIS A 782 11.79 15.28 14.88
C HIS A 782 12.00 16.79 14.75
N ALA A 783 10.93 17.59 14.72
CA ALA A 783 11.04 19.04 14.72
C ALA A 783 10.86 19.60 16.13
N ILE A 784 11.84 20.39 16.55
CA ILE A 784 11.81 21.13 17.81
C ILE A 784 11.60 22.61 17.48
N LEU A 785 10.44 23.14 17.86
CA LEU A 785 10.13 24.56 17.74
C LEU A 785 10.57 25.30 19.00
N ILE A 786 11.40 26.31 18.85
CA ILE A 786 11.89 27.16 19.95
C ILE A 786 11.56 28.61 19.59
N GLU A 787 10.78 29.26 20.44
CA GLU A 787 10.40 30.65 20.24
C GLU A 787 11.34 31.59 21.01
N LEU A 788 11.74 32.67 20.34
CA LEU A 788 12.52 33.76 20.92
C LEU A 788 11.75 35.06 20.73
N ASN A 789 11.40 35.71 21.83
CA ASN A 789 10.73 37.01 21.78
C ASN A 789 11.78 38.13 21.72
N PHE A 790 11.64 39.02 20.74
CA PHE A 790 12.58 40.11 20.49
C PHE A 790 12.64 41.07 21.68
N GLU A 791 11.50 41.45 22.24
CA GLU A 791 11.40 42.37 23.37
C GLU A 791 12.03 41.75 24.64
N ASP A 792 11.79 40.47 24.91
CA ASP A 792 12.43 39.75 26.02
C ASP A 792 13.96 39.73 25.88
N ILE A 793 14.46 39.52 24.67
CA ILE A 793 15.90 39.52 24.40
C ILE A 793 16.52 40.90 24.66
N ILE A 794 15.89 41.96 24.17
CA ILE A 794 16.37 43.33 24.40
C ILE A 794 16.35 43.65 25.89
N HIS A 795 15.24 43.35 26.56
CA HIS A 795 15.09 43.56 27.99
C HIS A 795 16.19 42.83 28.77
N ALA A 796 16.43 41.55 28.49
CA ALA A 796 17.44 40.76 29.16
C ALA A 796 18.86 41.33 29.02
N VAL A 797 19.20 41.89 27.86
CA VAL A 797 20.53 42.49 27.65
C VAL A 797 20.67 43.81 28.41
N GLU A 798 19.59 44.59 28.50
CA GLU A 798 19.55 45.88 29.22
C GLU A 798 19.54 45.70 30.74
N THR A 799 18.76 44.76 31.28
CA THR A 799 18.56 44.58 32.73
C THR A 799 19.42 43.48 33.34
N ASN A 800 20.01 42.61 32.52
CA ASN A 800 20.67 41.39 32.95
C ASN A 800 19.73 40.33 33.56
N GLU A 801 18.42 40.40 33.29
CA GLU A 801 17.40 39.49 33.80
C GLU A 801 16.74 38.68 32.67
N LEU A 802 16.70 37.36 32.78
CA LEU A 802 16.02 36.50 31.79
C LEU A 802 14.55 36.28 32.17
N SER A 803 13.64 36.49 31.22
CA SER A 803 12.26 36.04 31.37
C SER A 803 12.20 34.51 31.45
N GLN A 804 11.13 33.97 32.04
CA GLN A 804 10.94 32.51 32.16
C GLN A 804 10.87 31.82 30.79
N SER A 805 10.22 32.46 29.81
CA SER A 805 10.16 32.04 28.41
C SER A 805 11.56 31.96 27.79
N LEU A 806 12.35 33.03 27.93
CA LEU A 806 13.70 33.10 27.36
C LEU A 806 14.65 32.10 28.02
N GLN A 807 14.54 31.89 29.33
CA GLN A 807 15.31 30.87 30.05
C GLN A 807 14.98 29.46 29.56
N ALA A 808 13.70 29.16 29.33
CA ALA A 808 13.28 27.87 28.77
C ALA A 808 13.81 27.67 27.34
N ALA A 809 13.74 28.72 26.50
CA ALA A 809 14.27 28.68 25.14
C ALA A 809 15.79 28.46 25.09
N PHE A 810 16.54 29.12 25.97
CA PHE A 810 17.99 28.95 26.10
C PHE A 810 18.38 27.54 26.55
N LYS A 811 17.63 27.00 27.52
CA LYS A 811 17.81 25.61 27.97
C LYS A 811 17.53 24.62 26.84
N ALA A 812 16.51 24.86 26.02
CA ALA A 812 16.19 24.02 24.87
C ALA A 812 17.29 24.09 23.80
N LEU A 813 17.73 25.30 23.42
CA LEU A 813 18.82 25.50 22.45
C LEU A 813 20.12 24.81 22.88
N SER A 814 20.48 24.97 24.16
CA SER A 814 21.71 24.42 24.74
C SER A 814 21.83 22.90 24.66
N LYS A 815 20.71 22.17 24.49
CA LYS A 815 20.74 20.71 24.29
C LYS A 815 21.25 20.30 22.91
N HIS A 816 21.20 21.22 21.95
CA HIS A 816 21.47 20.94 20.54
C HIS A 816 22.64 21.75 20.00
N THR A 817 23.02 22.86 20.63
CA THR A 817 24.16 23.69 20.23
C THR A 817 25.48 23.20 20.85
N PRO A 818 26.62 23.38 20.17
CA PRO A 818 27.93 23.00 20.71
C PRO A 818 28.33 23.72 22.00
N LYS A 819 27.91 24.99 22.15
CA LYS A 819 28.09 25.77 23.38
C LYS A 819 26.74 26.01 24.04
N THR A 820 26.76 26.12 25.37
CA THR A 820 25.60 26.56 26.15
C THR A 820 25.16 27.95 25.71
N VAL A 821 23.87 28.12 25.49
CA VAL A 821 23.25 29.42 25.20
C VAL A 821 22.82 30.04 26.52
N ASP A 822 23.44 31.16 26.86
CA ASP A 822 23.16 31.93 28.07
C ASP A 822 23.16 33.44 27.79
N ILE A 823 22.95 34.23 28.84
CA ILE A 823 22.94 35.70 28.74
C ILE A 823 24.29 36.28 28.30
N SER A 824 25.41 35.60 28.57
CA SER A 824 26.74 36.04 28.14
C SER A 824 26.90 35.89 26.63
N VAL A 825 26.46 34.77 26.06
CA VAL A 825 26.41 34.56 24.60
C VAL A 825 25.48 35.57 23.94
N LEU A 826 24.34 35.88 24.57
CA LEU A 826 23.39 36.89 24.08
C LEU A 826 24.01 38.30 24.03
N LYS A 827 24.69 38.72 25.10
CA LYS A 827 25.36 40.03 25.20
C LYS A 827 26.47 40.22 24.17
N ALA A 828 27.10 39.15 23.70
CA ALA A 828 28.09 39.22 22.63
C ALA A 828 27.48 39.57 21.26
N VAL A 829 26.18 39.31 21.05
CA VAL A 829 25.52 39.45 19.74
C VAL A 829 24.47 40.57 19.67
N VAL A 830 24.02 41.09 20.80
CA VAL A 830 23.01 42.14 20.89
C VAL A 830 23.64 43.47 21.32
N GLU A 831 23.53 44.47 20.45
CA GLU A 831 23.78 45.87 20.80
C GLU A 831 22.44 46.61 20.82
N PRO A 832 21.89 46.96 22.00
CA PRO A 832 20.57 47.58 22.12
C PRO A 832 20.44 48.89 21.33
N GLN A 833 21.54 49.66 21.24
CA GLN A 833 21.59 50.96 20.57
C GLN A 833 21.36 50.87 19.04
N LEU A 834 21.71 49.75 18.41
CA LEU A 834 21.54 49.55 16.96
C LEU A 834 20.12 49.06 16.58
N ARG A 835 19.23 48.83 17.54
CA ARG A 835 18.00 48.04 17.34
C ARG A 835 16.72 48.67 17.91
N ARG A 836 16.78 49.91 18.39
CA ARG A 836 15.62 50.73 18.78
C ARG A 836 14.99 51.37 17.54
N PHE A 837 14.04 50.68 16.93
CA PHE A 837 13.11 51.25 15.94
C PHE A 837 11.70 50.83 16.31
#